data_AF-A0A1V9YU52-F1
#
_entry.id   AF-A0A1V9YU52-F1
#
_cell.length_a   1.000
_cell.length_b   1.000
_cell.length_c   1.000
_cell.angle_alpha   90.00
_cell.angle_beta   90.00
_cell.angle_gamma   90.00
#
_symmetry.space_group_name_H-M   'P 1'
#
loop_
_entity.id
_entity.type
_entity.pdbx_description
1 polymer ?
#
loop_
_entity_poly.entity_id
_entity_poly.type
_entity_poly.pdbx_seq_one_letter_code
_entity_poly.pdbx_strand_id
1 'polypeptide(L)'
;MVSYGNVHAQLKVWAAIRETDTMISWVPSYHDMGLVVFILAPASTGARCVSMSPLSFIKDPSLWMRMASKYKATQICAPNFGYALAARKTTKAQAAQLDLRHLRQCLCAAEPIRIESLNAFAETFGPAGFDPKTYGCGYGLAEATLAATGPDPYNPKAPVTFVAKKQALEQNKKAERAPEGHPATDVMTLVGCGTWRPTFRVIIVDPETREQLPDCTVGEIWIQGESVTKGYWNREQYTKEQFHATLRGASDEPANHYLRSGDMGFFDGDVMYVTSRLKDLIIIRGRNVCPQDVERTTELAHDEVRPGCTAAFSIETADQEEALVVVAEMRSDLRKHQDKLRAVAGAIATAVLGEHQLRCAAIVLLRPRSIPKTTSGKIQRRGTKAKFEEGTLAAQYIHKGVVESRPKPEAPVPAPVVAPAVADATPTPPAVVKTPDEIVAWLLARLAQESSTDEYETSPATEAAIDANTPWACMGMDSVAIVGLSAELGEFLGCVVPPSAFFQFDTPAKLAAAPGLATGELETLEAVAPEGSYVDEHGEIKPECYDFEAFPEVQHLRGQLNELTDAGLVLPYLDVLTAEKKKQLNFNTYNYLGYASHPAVAQASKDAIDVYGTGMSSSPIVGQNIINTELEAALCKHFDAEASILFVGGWVTNVTTIAALVGKGDLILCDILNHNSCVNGQRLSGATVLAFPHNDVAAAERILKSVRHKYRRVLIVIEGVYSMDGDVPNLPAFVALKKQHKAILFVDEAHSFGTMGKTGKGMCEYFDVPTADVDVRMGTMSKALGSVGGFILASQTVVQYLKYSAGGFVYSVGLGPANAGAALQAVQLMGSEPQRSARLQELSAFFYDACVQAKLDVGTNVRGACVVVVYIGGTVETVRLSMLLSEQEQINVKPIVHPAVEEGKCRLRFFISYLHTEADLLRTVDALVRIMGQLK
;
A
#
# COMPACT_ATOMS: atom_id res chain seq x y z
N MET A 1 -0.23 -2.96 29.78
CA MET A 1 -1.38 -3.82 30.08
C MET A 1 -2.37 -2.96 30.81
N VAL A 2 -3.37 -2.49 30.08
CA VAL A 2 -4.40 -1.59 30.63
C VAL A 2 -5.46 -2.44 31.32
N SER A 3 -5.86 -2.07 32.54
CA SER A 3 -6.95 -2.72 33.26
C SER A 3 -8.18 -1.82 33.34
N TYR A 4 -9.35 -2.41 33.65
CA TYR A 4 -10.58 -1.65 33.88
C TYR A 4 -10.40 -0.59 34.97
N GLY A 5 -9.68 -0.91 36.05
CA GLY A 5 -9.36 0.03 37.12
C GLY A 5 -8.57 1.24 36.62
N ASN A 6 -7.60 1.03 35.72
CA ASN A 6 -6.81 2.13 35.15
C ASN A 6 -7.69 3.06 34.30
N VAL A 7 -8.56 2.49 33.47
CA VAL A 7 -9.52 3.26 32.65
C VAL A 7 -10.48 4.03 33.54
N HIS A 8 -11.05 3.38 34.57
CA HIS A 8 -11.98 4.02 35.49
C HIS A 8 -11.32 5.19 36.25
N ALA A 9 -10.09 5.01 36.73
CA ALA A 9 -9.31 6.10 37.34
C ALA A 9 -9.07 7.25 36.35
N GLN A 10 -8.70 6.94 35.11
CA GLN A 10 -8.47 7.94 34.08
C GLN A 10 -9.74 8.70 33.71
N LEU A 11 -10.93 8.10 33.76
CA LEU A 11 -12.19 8.80 33.51
C LEU A 11 -12.49 9.87 34.56
N LYS A 12 -12.02 9.70 35.82
CA LYS A 12 -12.15 10.74 36.87
C LYS A 12 -11.40 12.03 36.50
N VAL A 13 -10.35 11.94 35.70
CA VAL A 13 -9.58 13.10 35.18
C VAL A 13 -10.46 14.01 34.30
N TRP A 14 -11.47 13.42 33.65
CA TRP A 14 -12.37 14.05 32.69
C TRP A 14 -13.76 14.37 33.28
N ALA A 15 -13.91 14.35 34.61
CA ALA A 15 -15.19 14.59 35.28
C ALA A 15 -15.80 15.99 35.03
N ALA A 16 -15.03 16.92 34.45
CA ALA A 16 -15.53 18.23 34.05
C ALA A 16 -16.40 18.20 32.78
N ILE A 17 -16.33 17.11 31.99
CA ILE A 17 -17.19 16.89 30.83
C ILE A 17 -18.61 16.59 31.30
N ARG A 18 -19.59 17.30 30.74
CA ARG A 18 -21.01 17.21 31.10
C ARG A 18 -21.82 16.62 29.95
N GLU A 19 -23.01 16.10 30.24
CA GLU A 19 -23.95 15.61 29.22
C GLU A 19 -24.31 16.67 28.14
N THR A 20 -24.21 17.95 28.49
CA THR A 20 -24.48 19.08 27.59
C THR A 20 -23.30 19.44 26.69
N ASP A 21 -22.14 18.80 26.88
CA ASP A 21 -20.97 19.06 26.06
C ASP A 21 -21.06 18.38 24.69
N THR A 22 -20.51 19.05 23.68
CA THR A 22 -20.35 18.51 22.34
C THR A 22 -18.87 18.52 21.99
N MET A 23 -18.33 17.32 21.79
CA MET A 23 -16.91 17.09 21.52
C MET A 23 -16.72 16.78 20.02
N ILE A 24 -15.69 17.36 19.42
CA ILE A 24 -15.34 17.10 18.01
C ILE A 24 -13.96 16.45 17.94
N SER A 25 -13.89 15.31 17.27
CA SER A 25 -12.64 14.57 17.11
C SER A 25 -12.41 14.12 15.67
N TRP A 26 -11.15 14.11 15.27
CA TRP A 26 -10.63 13.34 14.14
C TRP A 26 -9.56 12.34 14.60
N VAL A 27 -9.29 12.30 15.91
CA VAL A 27 -8.21 11.51 16.50
C VAL A 27 -8.59 10.03 16.39
N PRO A 28 -7.70 9.16 15.87
CA PRO A 28 -8.04 7.76 15.64
C PRO A 28 -8.49 7.03 16.91
N SER A 29 -9.50 6.16 16.80
CA SER A 29 -10.04 5.38 17.92
C SER A 29 -9.04 4.37 18.51
N TYR A 30 -8.02 3.97 17.75
CA TYR A 30 -6.93 3.10 18.22
C TYR A 30 -5.81 3.87 18.96
N HIS A 31 -5.88 5.22 19.01
CA HIS A 31 -4.99 6.05 19.81
C HIS A 31 -5.62 6.25 21.19
N ASP A 32 -4.80 6.21 22.25
CA ASP A 32 -5.26 6.35 23.66
C ASP A 32 -6.12 7.62 23.88
N MET A 33 -5.74 8.77 23.35
CA MET A 33 -6.50 10.02 23.36
C MET A 33 -7.85 9.90 22.64
N GLY A 34 -7.89 9.27 21.46
CA GLY A 34 -9.14 9.05 20.72
C GLY A 34 -10.09 8.12 21.48
N LEU A 35 -9.56 7.03 22.03
CA LEU A 35 -10.31 6.07 22.81
C LEU A 35 -10.82 6.65 24.13
N VAL A 36 -9.95 7.19 24.97
CA VAL A 36 -10.30 7.60 26.34
C VAL A 36 -11.10 8.90 26.32
N VAL A 37 -10.71 9.92 25.54
CA VAL A 37 -11.33 11.26 25.58
C VAL A 37 -12.59 11.34 24.72
N PHE A 38 -12.64 10.66 23.58
CA PHE A 38 -13.71 10.85 22.60
C PHE A 38 -14.63 9.65 22.42
N ILE A 39 -14.35 8.52 23.09
CA ILE A 39 -15.26 7.37 23.12
C ILE A 39 -15.68 7.09 24.56
N LEU A 40 -14.73 6.83 25.46
CA LEU A 40 -15.05 6.39 26.83
C LEU A 40 -15.57 7.53 27.72
N ALA A 41 -14.97 8.73 27.67
CA ALA A 41 -15.45 9.85 28.47
C ALA A 41 -16.88 10.30 28.10
N PRO A 42 -17.25 10.47 26.81
CA PRO A 42 -18.62 10.76 26.39
C PRO A 42 -19.58 9.64 26.77
N ALA A 43 -19.19 8.37 26.58
CA ALA A 43 -20.01 7.23 26.97
C ALA A 43 -20.28 7.19 28.48
N SER A 44 -19.34 7.65 29.31
CA SER A 44 -19.48 7.69 30.77
C SER A 44 -20.24 8.91 31.30
N THR A 45 -20.26 10.02 30.56
CA THR A 45 -20.83 11.31 30.99
C THR A 45 -22.14 11.67 30.28
N GLY A 46 -22.50 10.94 29.23
CA GLY A 46 -23.64 11.26 28.37
C GLY A 46 -23.37 12.37 27.35
N ALA A 47 -22.14 12.87 27.26
CA ALA A 47 -21.78 13.94 26.32
C ALA A 47 -21.89 13.48 24.86
N ARG A 48 -22.13 14.41 23.94
CA ARG A 48 -22.17 14.11 22.51
C ARG A 48 -20.74 14.15 21.95
N CYS A 49 -20.32 13.07 21.28
CA CYS A 49 -19.11 13.08 20.46
C CYS A 49 -19.47 12.99 18.98
N VAL A 50 -18.93 13.91 18.18
CA VAL A 50 -19.04 13.88 16.72
C VAL A 50 -17.65 13.69 16.15
N SER A 51 -17.46 12.58 15.43
CA SER A 51 -16.15 12.15 14.94
C SER A 51 -16.07 12.24 13.41
N MET A 52 -14.87 12.49 12.89
CA MET A 52 -14.54 12.37 11.46
C MET A 52 -13.30 11.48 11.28
N SER A 53 -13.09 10.98 10.05
CA SER A 53 -11.90 10.20 9.74
C SER A 53 -10.62 11.07 9.86
N PRO A 54 -9.51 10.55 10.41
CA PRO A 54 -8.21 11.21 10.35
C PRO A 54 -7.79 11.59 8.93
N LEU A 55 -8.17 10.79 7.93
CA LEU A 55 -7.90 11.06 6.52
C LEU A 55 -8.69 12.28 6.01
N SER A 56 -9.94 12.45 6.45
CA SER A 56 -10.74 13.63 6.13
C SER A 56 -10.12 14.90 6.71
N PHE A 57 -9.62 14.85 7.95
CA PHE A 57 -8.85 15.96 8.54
C PHE A 57 -7.57 16.24 7.77
N ILE A 58 -6.83 15.23 7.31
CA ILE A 58 -5.61 15.44 6.52
C ILE A 58 -5.91 16.05 5.14
N LYS A 59 -6.98 15.58 4.47
CA LYS A 59 -7.43 16.10 3.15
C LYS A 59 -7.90 17.55 3.28
N ASP A 60 -8.71 17.85 4.30
CA ASP A 60 -9.18 19.19 4.60
C ASP A 60 -9.17 19.49 6.12
N PRO A 61 -8.07 20.08 6.62
CA PRO A 61 -7.95 20.41 8.05
C PRO A 61 -8.96 21.46 8.53
N SER A 62 -9.49 22.28 7.62
CA SER A 62 -10.47 23.32 7.97
C SER A 62 -11.86 22.74 8.26
N LEU A 63 -12.14 21.50 7.79
CA LEU A 63 -13.35 20.75 8.14
C LEU A 63 -13.52 20.59 9.65
N TRP A 64 -12.42 20.43 10.39
CA TRP A 64 -12.45 20.30 11.84
C TRP A 64 -13.09 21.50 12.51
N MET A 65 -12.75 22.71 12.08
CA MET A 65 -13.31 23.96 12.61
C MET A 65 -14.72 24.22 12.08
N ARG A 66 -15.02 23.83 10.83
CA ARG A 66 -16.39 23.87 10.31
C ARG A 66 -17.33 22.96 11.11
N MET A 67 -16.87 21.78 11.51
CA MET A 67 -17.63 20.89 12.38
C MET A 67 -17.75 21.45 13.79
N ALA A 68 -16.68 22.02 14.35
CA ALA A 68 -16.74 22.70 15.63
C ALA A 68 -17.81 23.81 15.64
N SER A 69 -17.87 24.60 14.57
CA SER A 69 -18.89 25.64 14.41
C SER A 69 -20.29 25.08 14.21
N LYS A 70 -20.48 24.16 13.25
CA LYS A 70 -21.78 23.55 12.92
C LYS A 70 -22.44 22.90 14.14
N TYR A 71 -21.65 22.15 14.91
CA TYR A 71 -22.16 21.39 16.06
C TYR A 71 -22.05 22.15 17.38
N LYS A 72 -21.65 23.43 17.37
CA LYS A 72 -21.47 24.26 18.57
C LYS A 72 -20.59 23.56 19.61
N ALA A 73 -19.47 23.05 19.15
CA ALA A 73 -18.56 22.26 19.97
C ALA A 73 -18.11 23.03 21.20
N THR A 74 -18.03 22.34 22.31
CA THR A 74 -17.53 22.86 23.58
C THR A 74 -16.12 22.39 23.86
N GLN A 75 -15.72 21.25 23.29
CA GLN A 75 -14.40 20.67 23.49
C GLN A 75 -13.79 20.13 22.19
N ILE A 76 -12.51 20.43 22.01
CA ILE A 76 -11.67 19.85 20.95
C ILE A 76 -10.31 19.47 21.54
N CYS A 77 -9.66 18.49 20.93
CA CYS A 77 -8.34 18.05 21.34
C CYS A 77 -7.54 17.59 20.13
N ALA A 78 -6.28 18.00 20.05
CA ALA A 78 -5.36 17.58 19.01
C ALA A 78 -3.90 17.71 19.48
N PRO A 79 -2.96 17.04 18.81
CA PRO A 79 -1.54 17.38 18.95
C PRO A 79 -1.24 18.77 18.39
N ASN A 80 -0.07 19.33 18.76
CA ASN A 80 0.36 20.66 18.34
C ASN A 80 0.29 20.86 16.81
N PHE A 81 0.68 19.84 16.02
CA PHE A 81 0.59 19.91 14.56
C PHE A 81 -0.84 20.09 14.04
N GLY A 82 -1.84 19.55 14.74
CA GLY A 82 -3.25 19.63 14.33
C GLY A 82 -3.74 21.08 14.34
N TYR A 83 -3.43 21.83 15.39
CA TYR A 83 -3.70 23.26 15.48
C TYR A 83 -2.94 24.04 14.41
N ALA A 84 -1.64 23.78 14.24
CA ALA A 84 -0.84 24.45 13.22
C ALA A 84 -1.38 24.22 11.79
N LEU A 85 -1.81 22.99 11.50
CA LEU A 85 -2.32 22.61 10.19
C LEU A 85 -3.70 23.24 9.91
N ALA A 86 -4.60 23.26 10.90
CA ALA A 86 -5.91 23.91 10.79
C ALA A 86 -5.76 25.42 10.56
N ALA A 87 -4.86 26.08 11.29
CA ALA A 87 -4.55 27.50 11.10
C ALA A 87 -4.01 27.78 9.69
N ARG A 88 -3.01 27.00 9.25
CA ARG A 88 -2.36 27.19 7.94
C ARG A 88 -3.28 26.93 6.75
N LYS A 89 -4.23 26.00 6.87
CA LYS A 89 -5.10 25.57 5.77
C LYS A 89 -6.46 26.26 5.74
N THR A 90 -6.75 27.12 6.71
CA THR A 90 -7.99 27.91 6.73
C THR A 90 -7.68 29.34 6.32
N THR A 91 -8.32 29.81 5.25
CA THR A 91 -8.19 31.22 4.82
C THR A 91 -8.94 32.16 5.78
N LYS A 92 -8.54 33.44 5.82
CA LYS A 92 -9.24 34.45 6.64
C LYS A 92 -10.74 34.55 6.32
N ALA A 93 -11.10 34.43 5.04
CA ALA A 93 -12.50 34.45 4.59
C ALA A 93 -13.30 33.24 5.11
N GLN A 94 -12.70 32.04 5.07
CA GLN A 94 -13.32 30.84 5.64
C GLN A 94 -13.45 30.93 7.16
N ALA A 95 -12.41 31.41 7.85
CA ALA A 95 -12.44 31.57 9.30
C ALA A 95 -13.52 32.58 9.74
N ALA A 96 -13.71 33.67 9.02
CA ALA A 96 -14.72 34.68 9.32
C ALA A 96 -16.18 34.18 9.22
N GLN A 97 -16.42 33.05 8.54
CA GLN A 97 -17.74 32.43 8.43
C GLN A 97 -18.07 31.47 9.59
N LEU A 98 -17.13 31.25 10.51
CA LEU A 98 -17.28 30.32 11.62
C LEU A 98 -17.76 31.03 12.89
N ASP A 99 -18.44 30.27 13.74
CA ASP A 99 -18.76 30.63 15.12
C ASP A 99 -18.13 29.61 16.07
N LEU A 100 -17.08 30.02 16.77
CA LEU A 100 -16.29 29.20 17.69
C LEU A 100 -16.41 29.64 19.16
N ARG A 101 -17.35 30.55 19.48
CA ARG A 101 -17.55 31.10 20.83
C ARG A 101 -18.00 30.07 21.86
N HIS A 102 -18.47 28.91 21.40
CA HIS A 102 -18.92 27.82 22.25
C HIS A 102 -17.78 26.94 22.78
N LEU A 103 -16.58 27.05 22.19
CA LEU A 103 -15.40 26.34 22.68
C LEU A 103 -15.03 26.82 24.08
N ARG A 104 -14.94 25.88 25.00
CA ARG A 104 -14.56 26.10 26.41
C ARG A 104 -13.23 25.45 26.75
N GLN A 105 -12.90 24.35 26.07
CA GLN A 105 -11.65 23.61 26.29
C GLN A 105 -11.05 23.12 24.97
N CYS A 106 -9.83 23.58 24.68
CA CYS A 106 -9.07 23.23 23.48
C CYS A 106 -7.74 22.62 23.90
N LEU A 107 -7.70 21.30 24.04
CA LEU A 107 -6.53 20.60 24.57
C LEU A 107 -5.47 20.37 23.50
N CYS A 108 -4.21 20.66 23.85
CA CYS A 108 -3.02 20.40 23.07
C CYS A 108 -2.05 19.52 23.88
N ALA A 109 -1.67 18.37 23.32
CA ALA A 109 -0.83 17.38 24.00
C ALA A 109 -0.06 16.49 23.00
N ALA A 110 0.64 15.48 23.50
CA ALA A 110 1.28 14.39 22.74
C ALA A 110 2.57 14.72 21.95
N GLU A 111 2.97 15.99 21.83
CA GLU A 111 4.23 16.46 21.21
C GLU A 111 4.74 17.69 21.98
N PRO A 112 6.02 18.11 21.81
CA PRO A 112 6.47 19.40 22.32
C PRO A 112 5.52 20.50 21.86
N ILE A 113 4.89 21.17 22.82
CA ILE A 113 3.89 22.19 22.54
C ILE A 113 4.63 23.47 22.18
N ARG A 114 4.34 24.01 20.99
CA ARG A 114 4.98 25.24 20.49
C ARG A 114 3.98 26.39 20.62
N ILE A 115 4.35 27.41 21.40
CA ILE A 115 3.47 28.56 21.63
C ILE A 115 3.11 29.27 20.33
N GLU A 116 3.99 29.25 19.33
CA GLU A 116 3.79 29.85 18.02
C GLU A 116 2.65 29.18 17.25
N SER A 117 2.49 27.86 17.39
CA SER A 117 1.38 27.13 16.76
C SER A 117 0.03 27.50 17.37
N LEU A 118 0.00 27.70 18.70
CA LEU A 118 -1.19 28.15 19.41
C LEU A 118 -1.53 29.61 19.07
N ASN A 119 -0.51 30.48 18.99
CA ASN A 119 -0.68 31.88 18.59
C ASN A 119 -1.21 32.01 17.15
N ALA A 120 -0.64 31.25 16.19
CA ALA A 120 -1.10 31.28 14.80
C ALA A 120 -2.56 30.82 14.66
N PHE A 121 -2.97 29.80 15.43
CA PHE A 121 -4.36 29.37 15.46
C PHE A 121 -5.26 30.42 16.11
N ALA A 122 -4.86 30.98 17.26
CA ALA A 122 -5.59 32.07 17.91
C ALA A 122 -5.78 33.28 16.99
N GLU A 123 -4.76 33.66 16.23
CA GLU A 123 -4.83 34.75 15.26
C GLU A 123 -5.80 34.42 14.11
N THR A 124 -5.72 33.20 13.57
CA THR A 124 -6.55 32.75 12.45
C THR A 124 -8.04 32.70 12.83
N PHE A 125 -8.36 32.20 14.02
CA PHE A 125 -9.72 31.93 14.45
C PHE A 125 -10.29 32.94 15.45
N GLY A 126 -9.50 33.92 15.91
CA GLY A 126 -9.96 35.01 16.77
C GLY A 126 -11.19 35.75 16.22
N PRO A 127 -11.25 36.09 14.91
CA PRO A 127 -12.44 36.69 14.30
C PRO A 127 -13.71 35.82 14.36
N ALA A 128 -13.57 34.50 14.46
CA ALA A 128 -14.68 33.55 14.65
C ALA A 128 -15.14 33.46 16.12
N GLY A 129 -14.55 34.25 17.02
CA GLY A 129 -14.85 34.27 18.44
C GLY A 129 -14.11 33.22 19.27
N PHE A 130 -13.00 32.67 18.76
CA PHE A 130 -12.11 31.81 19.55
C PHE A 130 -11.38 32.62 20.64
N ASP A 131 -11.47 32.18 21.91
CA ASP A 131 -10.76 32.79 23.03
C ASP A 131 -9.49 31.96 23.37
N PRO A 132 -8.27 32.53 23.27
CA PRO A 132 -7.02 31.85 23.63
C PRO A 132 -6.97 31.33 25.08
N LYS A 133 -7.80 31.84 25.99
CA LYS A 133 -7.90 31.32 27.36
C LYS A 133 -8.50 29.91 27.43
N THR A 134 -9.16 29.47 26.37
CA THR A 134 -9.73 28.12 26.27
C THR A 134 -8.68 27.04 25.99
N TYR A 135 -7.43 27.43 25.67
CA TYR A 135 -6.36 26.46 25.47
C TYR A 135 -6.01 25.73 26.76
N GLY A 136 -5.84 24.42 26.62
CA GLY A 136 -5.32 23.53 27.65
C GLY A 136 -4.07 22.82 27.18
N CYS A 137 -2.94 23.01 27.84
CA CYS A 137 -1.72 22.26 27.54
C CYS A 137 -1.55 21.15 28.57
N GLY A 138 -1.26 19.92 28.13
CA GLY A 138 -1.17 18.77 29.02
C GLY A 138 -0.12 17.75 28.60
N TYR A 139 0.28 16.92 29.55
CA TYR A 139 1.23 15.84 29.36
C TYR A 139 0.59 14.49 29.68
N GLY A 140 0.93 13.49 28.85
CA GLY A 140 0.33 12.18 28.90
C GLY A 140 1.08 11.14 28.07
N LEU A 141 0.86 9.88 28.41
CA LEU A 141 1.50 8.70 27.86
C LEU A 141 0.62 7.47 28.05
N ALA A 142 0.76 6.50 27.14
CA ALA A 142 -0.05 5.28 27.13
C ALA A 142 0.18 4.42 28.38
N GLU A 143 1.40 4.43 28.93
CA GLU A 143 1.79 3.72 30.15
C GLU A 143 1.05 4.23 31.39
N ALA A 144 0.52 5.47 31.34
CA ALA A 144 -0.36 6.07 32.33
C ALA A 144 -1.83 6.12 31.89
N THR A 145 -2.21 5.28 30.92
CA THR A 145 -3.52 5.23 30.25
C THR A 145 -3.82 6.45 29.38
N LEU A 146 -3.58 7.68 29.85
CA LEU A 146 -3.57 8.87 29.00
C LEU A 146 -2.90 10.08 29.67
N ALA A 147 -3.64 10.90 30.43
CA ALA A 147 -3.26 12.26 30.83
C ALA A 147 -2.83 12.30 32.29
N ALA A 148 -1.56 12.64 32.52
CA ALA A 148 -0.96 12.75 33.84
C ALA A 148 -1.01 14.20 34.38
N THR A 149 -0.79 15.19 33.50
CA THR A 149 -0.91 16.62 33.83
C THR A 149 -1.78 17.35 32.81
N GLY A 150 -2.36 18.47 33.22
CA GLY A 150 -3.16 19.31 32.33
C GLY A 150 -3.69 20.58 33.00
N PRO A 151 -4.46 21.40 32.28
CA PRO A 151 -5.05 22.61 32.82
C PRO A 151 -6.10 22.29 33.90
N ASP A 152 -6.43 23.30 34.71
CA ASP A 152 -7.65 23.25 35.52
C ASP A 152 -8.88 23.44 34.60
N PRO A 153 -9.73 22.42 34.43
CA PRO A 153 -10.88 22.51 33.54
C PRO A 153 -11.98 23.44 34.07
N TYR A 154 -11.96 23.80 35.35
CA TYR A 154 -12.94 24.70 35.97
C TYR A 154 -12.48 26.16 35.98
N ASN A 155 -11.19 26.41 35.76
CA ASN A 155 -10.60 27.74 35.72
C ASN A 155 -9.64 27.88 34.52
N PRO A 156 -10.18 27.94 33.29
CA PRO A 156 -9.37 28.01 32.08
C PRO A 156 -8.54 29.29 32.04
N LYS A 157 -7.24 29.12 31.82
CA LYS A 157 -6.25 30.21 31.73
C LYS A 157 -5.47 30.06 30.43
N ALA A 158 -4.99 31.18 29.90
CA ALA A 158 -4.10 31.15 28.75
C ALA A 158 -2.85 30.30 29.03
N PRO A 159 -2.28 29.63 28.01
CA PRO A 159 -1.05 28.86 28.16
C PRO A 159 0.07 29.70 28.77
N VAL A 160 0.71 29.17 29.81
CA VAL A 160 1.87 29.81 30.43
C VAL A 160 3.15 29.38 29.74
N THR A 161 4.12 30.29 29.65
CA THR A 161 5.42 30.03 29.05
C THR A 161 6.56 30.27 30.03
N PHE A 162 7.64 29.53 29.84
CA PHE A 162 8.90 29.69 30.54
C PHE A 162 9.98 29.95 29.49
N VAL A 163 10.50 31.19 29.46
CA VAL A 163 11.64 31.55 28.61
C VAL A 163 12.90 31.25 29.39
N ALA A 164 13.52 30.11 29.10
CA ALA A 164 14.70 29.63 29.80
C ALA A 164 15.99 30.04 29.09
N LYS A 165 17.07 30.26 29.85
CA LYS A 165 18.42 30.35 29.29
C LYS A 165 18.84 28.97 28.77
N LYS A 166 19.13 28.88 27.47
CA LYS A 166 19.47 27.63 26.79
C LYS A 166 20.66 26.92 27.44
N GLN A 167 21.74 27.66 27.70
CA GLN A 167 22.95 27.09 28.32
C GLN A 167 22.71 26.48 29.70
N ALA A 168 21.87 27.11 30.55
CA ALA A 168 21.59 26.61 31.89
C ALA A 168 20.78 25.30 31.85
N LEU A 169 19.81 25.19 30.93
CA LEU A 169 19.06 23.97 30.69
C LEU A 169 19.95 22.83 30.17
N GLU A 170 20.78 23.12 29.16
CA GLU A 170 21.61 22.13 28.47
C GLU A 170 22.78 21.62 29.34
N GLN A 171 23.52 22.52 30.01
CA GLN A 171 24.77 22.17 30.70
C GLN A 171 24.56 21.88 32.18
N ASN A 172 23.70 22.65 32.85
CA ASN A 172 23.57 22.62 34.31
C ASN A 172 22.32 21.86 34.77
N LYS A 173 21.49 21.36 33.84
CA LYS A 173 20.17 20.78 34.11
C LYS A 173 19.32 21.70 35.00
N LYS A 174 19.44 23.02 34.84
CA LYS A 174 18.70 24.03 35.61
C LYS A 174 17.86 24.92 34.70
N ALA A 175 16.59 25.07 35.05
CA ALA A 175 15.67 25.97 34.39
C ALA A 175 15.79 27.37 34.99
N GLU A 176 16.60 28.23 34.37
CA GLU A 176 16.72 29.63 34.76
C GLU A 176 15.95 30.53 33.80
N ARG A 177 15.06 31.38 34.33
CA ARG A 177 14.36 32.38 33.49
C ARG A 177 15.37 33.38 32.90
N ALA A 178 15.25 33.63 31.61
CA ALA A 178 16.02 34.66 30.94
C ALA A 178 15.43 36.06 31.26
N PRO A 179 16.24 37.07 31.61
CA PRO A 179 15.78 38.45 31.71
C PRO A 179 15.21 38.98 30.39
N GLU A 180 14.36 40.00 30.50
CA GLU A 180 13.77 40.67 29.35
C GLU A 180 14.86 41.28 28.46
N GLY A 181 14.78 41.05 27.14
CA GLY A 181 15.79 41.50 26.16
C GLY A 181 17.02 40.61 26.02
N HIS A 182 17.09 39.45 26.68
CA HIS A 182 18.15 38.46 26.43
C HIS A 182 18.17 38.04 24.95
N PRO A 183 19.34 37.92 24.30
CA PRO A 183 19.45 37.44 22.92
C PRO A 183 18.55 36.24 22.61
N ALA A 184 17.71 36.39 21.57
CA ALA A 184 16.75 35.37 21.16
C ALA A 184 17.39 34.02 20.79
N THR A 185 18.67 34.04 20.40
CA THR A 185 19.48 32.85 20.08
C THR A 185 19.86 32.03 21.32
N ASP A 186 19.83 32.63 22.50
CA ASP A 186 20.34 32.04 23.75
C ASP A 186 19.20 31.61 24.69
N VAL A 187 17.95 31.67 24.23
CA VAL A 187 16.78 31.35 25.03
C VAL A 187 15.91 30.28 24.37
N MET A 188 15.23 29.50 25.21
CA MET A 188 14.28 28.47 24.79
C MET A 188 12.93 28.74 25.45
N THR A 189 11.86 28.85 24.66
CA THR A 189 10.50 29.02 25.18
C THR A 189 9.83 27.67 25.35
N LEU A 190 9.53 27.32 26.60
CA LEU A 190 8.80 26.12 26.98
C LEU A 190 7.35 26.47 27.32
N VAL A 191 6.41 25.61 26.94
CA VAL A 191 4.99 25.76 27.30
C VAL A 191 4.68 24.88 28.51
N GLY A 192 3.97 25.45 29.49
CA GLY A 192 3.56 24.72 30.68
C GLY A 192 2.47 23.69 30.37
N CYS A 193 2.68 22.44 30.78
CA CYS A 193 1.76 21.32 30.65
C CYS A 193 0.78 21.20 31.82
N GLY A 194 0.53 22.30 32.52
CA GLY A 194 -0.40 22.39 33.65
C GLY A 194 0.08 21.65 34.90
N THR A 195 -0.87 21.36 35.79
CA THR A 195 -0.65 20.68 37.07
C THR A 195 -1.00 19.20 36.95
N TRP A 196 -0.48 18.33 37.82
CA TRP A 196 -0.87 16.92 37.80
C TRP A 196 -2.35 16.73 38.14
N ARG A 197 -2.98 15.74 37.48
CA ARG A 197 -4.42 15.50 37.58
C ARG A 197 -4.76 14.69 38.84
N PRO A 198 -6.03 14.73 39.30
CA PRO A 198 -6.49 13.85 40.37
C PRO A 198 -6.13 12.40 40.08
N THR A 199 -5.80 11.61 41.10
CA THR A 199 -5.31 10.21 41.03
C THR A 199 -3.85 10.00 40.61
N PHE A 200 -3.12 11.06 40.29
CA PHE A 200 -1.68 10.99 39.99
C PHE A 200 -0.83 11.71 41.05
N ARG A 201 0.37 11.17 41.24
CA ARG A 201 1.54 11.84 41.80
C ARG A 201 2.61 11.88 40.71
N VAL A 202 3.12 13.07 40.41
CA VAL A 202 4.19 13.27 39.42
C VAL A 202 5.34 13.95 40.12
N ILE A 203 6.55 13.41 39.96
CA ILE A 203 7.78 13.93 40.55
C ILE A 203 8.89 13.99 39.50
N ILE A 204 9.90 14.81 39.76
CA ILE A 204 11.10 14.93 38.93
C ILE A 204 12.25 14.27 39.67
N VAL A 205 12.92 13.32 39.02
CA VAL A 205 13.91 12.45 39.64
C VAL A 205 15.19 12.45 38.82
N ASP A 206 16.34 12.48 39.49
CA ASP A 206 17.61 12.22 38.82
C ASP A 206 17.66 10.74 38.39
N PRO A 207 17.77 10.43 37.08
CA PRO A 207 17.68 9.06 36.60
C PRO A 207 18.87 8.17 37.04
N GLU A 208 19.99 8.76 37.46
CA GLU A 208 21.19 8.06 37.91
C GLU A 208 21.17 7.85 39.42
N THR A 209 20.95 8.91 40.20
CA THR A 209 20.99 8.84 41.67
C THR A 209 19.67 8.36 42.28
N ARG A 210 18.57 8.44 41.52
CA ARG A 210 17.18 8.17 41.96
C ARG A 210 16.73 9.07 43.12
N GLU A 211 17.30 10.26 43.22
CA GLU A 211 16.87 11.27 44.18
C GLU A 211 15.85 12.21 43.55
N GLN A 212 14.82 12.58 44.32
CA GLN A 212 13.86 13.58 43.86
C GLN A 212 14.55 14.94 43.79
N LEU A 213 14.37 15.64 42.67
CA LEU A 213 14.99 16.93 42.42
C LEU A 213 14.07 18.09 42.84
N PRO A 214 14.64 19.22 43.28
CA PRO A 214 13.88 20.41 43.61
C PRO A 214 13.36 21.13 42.36
N ASP A 215 12.44 22.08 42.56
CA ASP A 215 11.91 22.95 41.51
C ASP A 215 13.01 23.58 40.65
N CYS A 216 12.67 23.83 39.39
CA CYS A 216 13.55 24.39 38.36
C CYS A 216 14.82 23.55 38.11
N THR A 217 14.83 22.28 38.48
CA THR A 217 15.90 21.33 38.13
C THR A 217 15.36 20.26 37.18
N VAL A 218 16.06 20.03 36.08
CA VAL A 218 15.65 19.12 35.00
C VAL A 218 16.02 17.68 35.39
N GLY A 219 15.02 16.81 35.41
CA GLY A 219 15.17 15.38 35.67
C GLY A 219 14.15 14.55 34.91
N GLU A 220 14.18 13.24 35.13
CA GLU A 220 13.21 12.30 34.56
C GLU A 220 11.85 12.45 35.26
N ILE A 221 10.77 12.50 34.47
CA ILE A 221 9.40 12.57 34.97
C ILE A 221 9.00 11.17 35.44
N TRP A 222 8.75 11.00 36.73
CA TRP A 222 8.29 9.76 37.33
C TRP A 222 6.83 9.90 37.79
N ILE A 223 6.02 8.88 37.51
CA ILE A 223 4.57 8.94 37.63
C ILE A 223 4.06 7.77 38.46
N GLN A 224 3.20 8.06 39.42
CA GLN A 224 2.51 7.06 40.22
C GLN A 224 1.02 7.39 40.24
N GLY A 225 0.14 6.38 40.22
CA GLY A 225 -1.30 6.60 40.29
C GLY A 225 -2.13 5.40 39.85
N GLU A 226 -3.42 5.42 40.16
CA GLU A 226 -4.36 4.34 39.82
C GLU A 226 -4.50 4.14 38.30
N SER A 227 -4.25 5.18 37.51
CA SER A 227 -4.26 5.15 36.05
C SER A 227 -3.00 4.55 35.42
N VAL A 228 -1.93 4.31 36.20
CA VAL A 228 -0.70 3.68 35.70
C VAL A 228 -0.97 2.21 35.35
N THR A 229 -0.61 1.82 34.14
CA THR A 229 -0.88 0.48 33.63
C THR A 229 -0.05 -0.59 34.35
N LYS A 230 -0.45 -1.86 34.24
CA LYS A 230 0.20 -2.98 34.94
C LYS A 230 1.58 -3.38 34.39
N GLY A 231 2.10 -2.69 33.38
CA GLY A 231 3.34 -3.10 32.69
C GLY A 231 3.16 -3.59 31.26
N TYR A 232 4.23 -4.05 30.63
CA TYR A 232 4.24 -4.47 29.22
C TYR A 232 3.86 -5.95 29.07
N TRP A 233 3.05 -6.27 28.06
CA TRP A 233 2.61 -7.64 27.79
C TRP A 233 3.81 -8.54 27.48
N ASN A 234 3.91 -9.67 28.19
CA ASN A 234 4.97 -10.68 28.01
C ASN A 234 6.40 -10.11 28.09
N ARG A 235 6.62 -9.08 28.91
CA ARG A 235 7.93 -8.43 29.11
C ARG A 235 8.14 -8.10 30.59
N GLU A 236 8.25 -9.14 31.42
CA GLU A 236 8.33 -9.01 32.88
C GLU A 236 9.54 -8.20 33.35
N GLN A 237 10.73 -8.47 32.80
CA GLN A 237 11.94 -7.74 33.18
C GLN A 237 11.83 -6.24 32.85
N TYR A 238 11.41 -5.92 31.63
CA TYR A 238 11.21 -4.52 31.21
C TYR A 238 10.09 -3.84 31.99
N THR A 239 9.05 -4.60 32.39
CA THR A 239 8.00 -4.11 33.27
C THR A 239 8.56 -3.72 34.63
N LYS A 240 9.35 -4.60 35.26
CA LYS A 240 9.98 -4.30 36.55
C LYS A 240 10.89 -3.08 36.47
N GLU A 241 11.69 -2.97 35.43
CA GLU A 241 12.61 -1.83 35.22
C GLU A 241 11.89 -0.49 35.04
N GLN A 242 10.74 -0.48 34.36
CA GLN A 242 10.04 0.76 34.00
C GLN A 242 8.91 1.12 34.97
N PHE A 243 8.19 0.16 35.56
CA PHE A 243 6.99 0.41 36.37
C PHE A 243 7.21 0.28 37.87
N HIS A 244 8.30 -0.37 38.32
CA HIS A 244 8.59 -0.60 39.73
C HIS A 244 9.80 0.21 40.21
N ALA A 245 10.00 1.41 39.66
CA ALA A 245 11.11 2.26 40.07
C ALA A 245 10.85 2.87 41.45
N THR A 246 11.87 2.87 42.30
CA THR A 246 11.81 3.41 43.67
C THR A 246 12.84 4.52 43.85
N LEU A 247 12.48 5.52 44.65
CA LEU A 247 13.42 6.56 45.08
C LEU A 247 14.53 5.94 45.94
N ARG A 248 15.70 6.59 45.94
CA ARG A 248 16.85 6.16 46.74
C ARG A 248 16.46 6.05 48.23
N GLY A 249 16.65 4.87 48.81
CA GLY A 249 16.37 4.60 50.22
C GLY A 249 14.91 4.23 50.55
N ALA A 250 13.99 4.19 49.58
CA ALA A 250 12.63 3.71 49.78
C ALA A 250 12.57 2.17 49.78
N SER A 251 11.63 1.58 50.53
CA SER A 251 11.37 0.14 50.49
C SER A 251 10.78 -0.28 49.14
N ASP A 252 11.13 -1.49 48.68
CA ASP A 252 10.61 -2.09 47.43
C ASP A 252 9.20 -2.65 47.64
N GLU A 253 8.24 -1.75 47.84
CA GLU A 253 6.82 -2.06 48.03
C GLU A 253 5.97 -1.34 46.97
N PRO A 254 4.82 -1.91 46.56
CA PRO A 254 3.95 -1.32 45.52
C PRO A 254 3.55 0.14 45.77
N ALA A 255 3.41 0.55 47.03
CA ALA A 255 3.08 1.93 47.40
C ALA A 255 4.19 2.94 47.08
N ASN A 256 5.43 2.47 46.88
CA ASN A 256 6.60 3.29 46.56
C ASN A 256 7.04 3.17 45.09
N HIS A 257 6.31 2.39 44.28
CA HIS A 257 6.62 2.17 42.87
C HIS A 257 6.15 3.33 41.99
N TYR A 258 7.05 3.78 41.12
CA TYR A 258 6.80 4.77 40.08
C TYR A 258 7.06 4.19 38.70
N LEU A 259 6.29 4.66 37.73
CA LEU A 259 6.56 4.55 36.32
C LEU A 259 7.63 5.58 35.91
N ARG A 260 8.69 5.11 35.30
CA ARG A 260 9.70 5.91 34.58
C ARG A 260 9.16 6.26 33.20
N SER A 261 8.87 7.54 32.96
CA SER A 261 8.36 7.96 31.65
C SER A 261 9.43 7.93 30.55
N GLY A 262 10.70 8.07 30.93
CA GLY A 262 11.80 8.35 30.00
C GLY A 262 11.76 9.75 29.39
N ASP A 263 10.85 10.62 29.81
CA ASP A 263 10.78 12.04 29.41
C ASP A 263 11.40 12.93 30.49
N MET A 264 12.00 14.04 30.07
CA MET A 264 12.70 14.98 30.94
C MET A 264 11.87 16.24 31.15
N GLY A 265 11.82 16.75 32.37
CA GLY A 265 11.07 17.95 32.71
C GLY A 265 11.49 18.56 34.04
N PHE A 266 10.81 19.63 34.41
CA PHE A 266 10.95 20.30 35.70
C PHE A 266 9.61 20.92 36.13
N PHE A 267 9.49 21.25 37.41
CA PHE A 267 8.40 22.06 37.95
C PHE A 267 8.88 23.49 38.21
N ASP A 268 8.02 24.48 37.95
CA ASP A 268 8.15 25.86 38.46
C ASP A 268 6.86 26.16 39.22
N GLY A 269 6.91 26.00 40.54
CA GLY A 269 5.71 25.87 41.37
C GLY A 269 4.91 24.63 40.96
N ASP A 270 3.59 24.77 40.79
CA ASP A 270 2.73 23.63 40.45
C ASP A 270 2.71 23.27 38.95
N VAL A 271 3.35 24.08 38.10
CA VAL A 271 3.30 23.91 36.63
C VAL A 271 4.47 23.06 36.15
N MET A 272 4.15 21.99 35.41
CA MET A 272 5.16 21.13 34.81
C MET A 272 5.57 21.63 33.42
N TYR A 273 6.87 21.56 33.12
CA TYR A 273 7.43 21.84 31.80
C TYR A 273 8.20 20.62 31.30
N VAL A 274 7.95 20.22 30.05
CA VAL A 274 8.62 19.10 29.39
C VAL A 274 9.72 19.66 28.49
N THR A 275 10.94 19.14 28.61
CA THR A 275 12.13 19.65 27.91
C THR A 275 12.56 18.74 26.76
N SER A 276 12.73 17.45 27.03
CA SER A 276 13.28 16.47 26.08
C SER A 276 12.90 15.04 26.46
N ARG A 277 13.43 14.05 25.74
CA ARG A 277 13.29 12.63 26.06
C ARG A 277 14.66 12.03 26.35
N LEU A 278 14.81 11.32 27.47
CA LEU A 278 16.09 10.83 28.01
C LEU A 278 16.90 10.04 26.96
N LYS A 279 16.23 9.24 26.13
CA LYS A 279 16.86 8.39 25.11
C LYS A 279 17.00 9.05 23.72
N ASP A 280 16.56 10.29 23.55
CA ASP A 280 16.63 11.02 22.28
C ASP A 280 17.49 12.30 22.40
N LEU A 281 18.05 12.62 23.57
CA LEU A 281 18.96 13.76 23.81
C LEU A 281 20.26 13.60 23.00
N ILE A 282 20.72 14.66 22.32
CA ILE A 282 21.99 14.65 21.57
C ILE A 282 23.11 15.12 22.50
N ILE A 283 24.12 14.29 22.76
CA ILE A 283 25.22 14.62 23.70
C ILE A 283 26.52 14.78 22.92
N ILE A 284 26.87 16.01 22.56
CA ILE A 284 28.11 16.26 21.79
C ILE A 284 29.07 17.04 22.68
N ARG A 285 30.23 16.45 22.98
CA ARG A 285 31.29 17.04 23.82
C ARG A 285 30.79 17.51 25.19
N GLY A 286 29.93 16.71 25.82
CA GLY A 286 29.36 17.01 27.14
C GLY A 286 28.25 18.07 27.15
N ARG A 287 27.82 18.57 25.98
CA ARG A 287 26.65 19.44 25.85
C ARG A 287 25.42 18.62 25.47
N ASN A 288 24.37 18.73 26.28
CA ASN A 288 23.08 18.11 26.02
C ASN A 288 22.24 19.02 25.14
N VAL A 289 22.10 18.71 23.86
CA VAL A 289 21.32 19.50 22.90
C VAL A 289 20.02 18.79 22.58
N CYS A 290 18.93 19.56 22.61
CA CYS A 290 17.60 19.06 22.27
C CYS A 290 17.47 18.90 20.73
N PRO A 291 17.20 17.68 20.21
CA PRO A 291 17.01 17.45 18.77
C PRO A 291 16.00 18.39 18.14
N GLN A 292 14.93 18.70 18.87
CA GLN A 292 13.80 19.51 18.43
C GLN A 292 14.20 20.95 18.10
N ASP A 293 15.22 21.47 18.78
CA ASP A 293 15.72 22.82 18.54
C ASP A 293 16.58 22.85 17.27
N VAL A 294 17.42 21.83 17.07
CA VAL A 294 18.17 21.65 15.82
C VAL A 294 17.22 21.44 14.64
N GLU A 295 16.16 20.65 14.83
CA GLU A 295 15.10 20.44 13.84
C GLU A 295 14.41 21.76 13.49
N ARG A 296 14.08 22.60 14.47
CA ARG A 296 13.46 23.91 14.26
C ARG A 296 14.38 24.84 13.46
N THR A 297 15.63 24.99 13.88
CA THR A 297 16.60 25.82 13.14
C THR A 297 16.75 25.37 11.70
N THR A 298 16.76 24.04 11.48
CA THR A 298 16.79 23.46 10.14
C THR A 298 15.53 23.77 9.33
N GLU A 299 14.35 23.68 9.95
CA GLU A 299 13.06 24.03 9.30
C GLU A 299 12.98 25.50 8.86
N LEU A 300 13.64 26.40 9.61
CA LEU A 300 13.66 27.84 9.34
C LEU A 300 14.82 28.28 8.45
N ALA A 301 15.79 27.41 8.20
CA ALA A 301 17.00 27.77 7.47
C ALA A 301 16.76 28.07 5.98
N HIS A 302 15.73 27.49 5.37
CA HIS A 302 15.44 27.68 3.95
C HIS A 302 13.99 27.31 3.60
N ASP A 303 13.33 28.08 2.72
CA ASP A 303 11.91 27.89 2.35
C ASP A 303 11.59 26.51 1.75
N GLU A 304 12.52 25.95 0.99
CA GLU A 304 12.42 24.60 0.44
C GLU A 304 12.41 23.49 1.50
N VAL A 305 12.84 23.73 2.75
CA VAL A 305 12.69 22.74 3.82
C VAL A 305 11.22 22.65 4.24
N ARG A 306 10.69 21.44 4.31
CA ARG A 306 9.30 21.21 4.66
C ARG A 306 9.13 21.24 6.19
N PRO A 307 8.34 22.19 6.75
CA PRO A 307 8.12 22.26 8.20
C PRO A 307 7.45 21.00 8.75
N GLY A 308 7.86 20.57 9.94
CA GLY A 308 7.41 19.34 10.60
C GLY A 308 7.93 18.06 9.95
N CYS A 309 9.00 18.14 9.15
CA CYS A 309 9.58 17.03 8.39
C CYS A 309 11.12 16.99 8.51
N THR A 310 11.63 17.26 9.70
CA THR A 310 13.07 17.24 10.02
C THR A 310 13.34 16.30 11.19
N ALA A 311 14.50 15.63 11.16
CA ALA A 311 15.03 14.83 12.26
C ALA A 311 16.48 15.24 12.56
N ALA A 312 16.82 15.42 13.84
CA ALA A 312 18.19 15.56 14.32
C ALA A 312 18.54 14.43 15.30
N PHE A 313 19.77 13.93 15.24
CA PHE A 313 20.29 12.90 16.14
C PHE A 313 21.82 12.87 16.14
N SER A 314 22.44 12.30 17.18
CA SER A 314 23.88 11.98 17.16
C SER A 314 24.15 10.60 16.59
N ILE A 315 25.31 10.46 15.96
CA ILE A 315 25.94 9.18 15.59
C ILE A 315 27.31 9.10 16.28
N GLU A 316 27.83 7.89 16.45
CA GLU A 316 29.22 7.69 16.87
C GLU A 316 30.12 7.61 15.63
N THR A 317 31.20 8.39 15.60
CA THR A 317 32.16 8.42 14.50
C THR A 317 33.26 7.36 14.67
N ALA A 318 34.07 7.13 13.64
CA ALA A 318 35.17 6.15 13.68
C ALA A 318 36.19 6.40 14.81
N ASP A 319 36.29 7.64 15.28
CA ASP A 319 37.16 8.06 16.38
C ASP A 319 36.45 8.04 17.76
N GLN A 320 35.27 7.39 17.86
CA GLN A 320 34.40 7.35 19.05
C GLN A 320 33.91 8.73 19.54
N GLU A 321 33.91 9.75 18.68
CA GLU A 321 33.26 11.03 18.99
C GLU A 321 31.79 11.04 18.55
N GLU A 322 30.89 11.52 19.42
CA GLU A 322 29.50 11.80 19.03
C GLU A 322 29.42 13.00 18.07
N ALA A 323 28.73 12.82 16.95
CA ALA A 323 28.60 13.83 15.91
C ALA A 323 27.16 14.04 15.44
N LEU A 324 26.80 15.29 15.13
CA LEU A 324 25.43 15.69 14.78
C LEU A 324 25.08 15.34 13.33
N VAL A 325 23.95 14.68 13.13
CA VAL A 325 23.33 14.48 11.81
C VAL A 325 21.97 15.15 11.76
N VAL A 326 21.72 15.86 10.66
CA VAL A 326 20.44 16.51 10.36
C VAL A 326 19.86 15.90 9.10
N VAL A 327 18.58 15.55 9.14
CA VAL A 327 17.83 15.00 8.01
C VAL A 327 16.60 15.86 7.79
N ALA A 328 16.45 16.46 6.60
CA ALA A 328 15.38 17.39 6.28
C ALA A 328 14.64 16.97 5.00
N GLU A 329 13.32 16.87 5.05
CA GLU A 329 12.51 16.64 3.85
C GLU A 329 12.30 17.94 3.07
N MET A 330 12.50 17.90 1.75
CA MET A 330 12.26 19.04 0.88
C MET A 330 10.78 19.15 0.48
N ARG A 331 10.31 20.37 0.19
CA ARG A 331 8.98 20.63 -0.37
C ARG A 331 8.86 20.13 -1.80
N SER A 332 9.94 20.33 -2.56
CA SER A 332 10.02 19.99 -3.98
C SER A 332 11.05 18.89 -4.21
N ASP A 333 10.88 18.14 -5.30
CA ASP A 333 11.94 17.25 -5.80
C ASP A 333 12.93 18.11 -6.58
N LEU A 334 14.14 18.28 -6.04
CA LEU A 334 15.21 19.12 -6.57
C LEU A 334 16.40 18.29 -7.06
N ARG A 335 16.25 16.97 -7.29
CA ARG A 335 17.36 16.08 -7.70
C ARG A 335 18.14 16.59 -8.94
N LYS A 336 17.43 17.20 -9.91
CA LYS A 336 18.00 17.81 -11.12
C LYS A 336 18.68 19.18 -10.86
N HIS A 337 18.56 19.75 -9.66
CA HIS A 337 19.09 21.06 -9.26
C HIS A 337 20.07 20.95 -8.08
N GLN A 338 21.20 20.28 -8.30
CA GLN A 338 22.22 20.02 -7.28
C GLN A 338 22.76 21.31 -6.62
N ASP A 339 22.85 22.42 -7.36
CA ASP A 339 23.29 23.70 -6.79
C ASP A 339 22.28 24.28 -5.79
N LYS A 340 20.98 24.11 -6.04
CA LYS A 340 19.93 24.50 -5.08
C LYS A 340 19.98 23.63 -3.83
N LEU A 341 20.13 22.31 -3.99
CA LEU A 341 20.28 21.39 -2.86
C LEU A 341 21.54 21.69 -2.03
N ARG A 342 22.65 22.03 -2.69
CA ARG A 342 23.89 22.48 -2.03
C ARG A 342 23.67 23.80 -1.28
N ALA A 343 22.95 24.76 -1.86
CA ALA A 343 22.61 26.02 -1.20
C ALA A 343 21.72 25.80 0.04
N VAL A 344 20.72 24.93 -0.05
CA VAL A 344 19.86 24.54 1.09
C VAL A 344 20.68 23.90 2.21
N ALA A 345 21.54 22.94 1.89
CA ALA A 345 22.40 22.30 2.88
C ALA A 345 23.39 23.30 3.51
N GLY A 346 23.93 24.23 2.73
CA GLY A 346 24.77 25.32 3.22
C GLY A 346 24.03 26.28 4.17
N ALA A 347 22.78 26.62 3.85
CA ALA A 347 21.93 27.42 4.71
C ALA A 347 21.63 26.71 6.05
N ILE A 348 21.31 25.41 6.00
CA ILE A 348 21.11 24.59 7.21
C ILE A 348 22.39 24.52 8.04
N ALA A 349 23.54 24.23 7.41
CA ALA A 349 24.83 24.17 8.11
C ALA A 349 25.17 25.50 8.81
N THR A 350 24.93 26.62 8.14
CA THR A 350 25.19 27.96 8.66
C THR A 350 24.26 28.30 9.82
N ALA A 351 22.96 28.02 9.68
CA ALA A 351 21.96 28.27 10.71
C ALA A 351 22.21 27.40 11.96
N VAL A 352 22.49 26.10 11.77
CA VAL A 352 22.76 25.18 12.88
C VAL A 352 24.05 25.54 13.61
N LEU A 353 25.11 25.92 12.88
CA LEU A 353 26.35 26.38 13.49
C LEU A 353 26.16 27.69 14.24
N GLY A 354 25.42 28.65 13.68
CA GLY A 354 25.17 29.95 14.31
C GLY A 354 24.35 29.85 15.59
N GLU A 355 23.28 29.03 15.59
CA GLU A 355 22.31 28.98 16.70
C GLU A 355 22.64 27.93 17.77
N HIS A 356 23.32 26.84 17.41
CA HIS A 356 23.65 25.75 18.33
C HIS A 356 25.14 25.65 18.65
N GLN A 357 25.99 26.37 17.91
CA GLN A 357 27.45 26.24 17.99
C GLN A 357 27.93 24.80 17.75
N LEU A 358 27.18 24.05 16.94
CA LEU A 358 27.45 22.67 16.57
C LEU A 358 27.68 22.56 15.06
N ARG A 359 28.68 21.77 14.67
CA ARG A 359 28.88 21.41 13.26
C ARG A 359 28.06 20.16 12.95
N CYS A 360 27.32 20.18 11.85
CA CYS A 360 26.70 18.96 11.31
C CYS A 360 27.78 18.10 10.64
N ALA A 361 27.95 16.86 11.11
CA ALA A 361 28.78 15.87 10.41
C ALA A 361 28.12 15.41 9.10
N ALA A 362 26.78 15.33 9.08
CA ALA A 362 26.04 15.15 7.84
C ALA A 362 24.73 15.94 7.82
N ILE A 363 24.35 16.42 6.63
CA ILE A 363 23.03 16.97 6.33
C ILE A 363 22.45 16.18 5.16
N VAL A 364 21.31 15.55 5.37
CA VAL A 364 20.62 14.74 4.36
C VAL A 364 19.33 15.42 3.95
N LEU A 365 19.23 15.80 2.69
CA LEU A 365 18.03 16.39 2.11
C LEU A 365 17.22 15.30 1.42
N LEU A 366 16.01 15.01 1.91
CA LEU A 366 15.17 13.91 1.44
C LEU A 366 14.16 14.35 0.38
N ARG A 367 13.69 13.39 -0.43
CA ARG A 367 12.55 13.58 -1.34
C ARG A 367 11.27 13.93 -0.58
N PRO A 368 10.36 14.73 -1.15
CA PRO A 368 9.05 14.96 -0.53
C PRO A 368 8.34 13.65 -0.16
N ARG A 369 7.67 13.62 0.99
CA ARG A 369 6.88 12.50 1.53
C ARG A 369 7.68 11.23 1.85
N SER A 370 8.93 11.36 2.28
CA SER A 370 9.82 10.21 2.50
C SER A 370 10.44 10.10 3.90
N ILE A 371 10.35 11.16 4.74
CA ILE A 371 10.85 11.05 6.11
C ILE A 371 9.97 10.08 6.93
N PRO A 372 10.56 9.11 7.66
CA PRO A 372 9.79 8.19 8.49
C PRO A 372 8.91 8.89 9.52
N LYS A 373 7.61 8.58 9.49
CA LYS A 373 6.62 9.09 10.44
C LYS A 373 5.83 7.96 11.09
N THR A 374 5.36 8.18 12.32
CA THR A 374 4.40 7.30 12.98
C THR A 374 3.06 7.36 12.25
N THR A 375 2.15 6.42 12.54
CA THR A 375 0.77 6.43 12.02
C THR A 375 -0.01 7.70 12.41
N SER A 376 0.42 8.40 13.46
CA SER A 376 -0.10 9.70 13.90
C SER A 376 0.60 10.91 13.28
N GLY A 377 1.56 10.71 12.36
CA GLY A 377 2.26 11.78 11.64
C GLY A 377 3.51 12.33 12.32
N LYS A 378 3.93 11.78 13.47
CA LYS A 378 5.10 12.24 14.23
C LYS A 378 6.40 11.75 13.62
N ILE A 379 7.48 12.52 13.72
CA ILE A 379 8.80 12.10 13.24
C ILE A 379 9.32 10.90 14.03
N GLN A 380 9.66 9.82 13.32
CA GLN A 380 10.35 8.67 13.91
C GLN A 380 11.86 8.92 13.89
N ARG A 381 12.41 9.71 14.84
CA ARG A 381 13.85 10.03 14.89
C ARG A 381 14.74 8.79 14.87
N ARG A 382 14.43 7.79 15.71
CA ARG A 382 15.19 6.53 15.73
C ARG A 382 15.07 5.74 14.44
N GLY A 383 13.88 5.71 13.83
CA GLY A 383 13.69 5.09 12.53
C GLY A 383 14.47 5.83 11.43
N THR A 384 14.58 7.15 11.54
CA THR A 384 15.37 7.98 10.62
C THR A 384 16.87 7.80 10.84
N LYS A 385 17.34 7.72 12.09
CA LYS A 385 18.71 7.38 12.47
C LYS A 385 19.12 6.00 11.96
N ALA A 386 18.31 4.97 12.22
CA ALA A 386 18.57 3.63 11.72
C ALA A 386 18.68 3.60 10.19
N LYS A 387 17.75 4.25 9.48
CA LYS A 387 17.82 4.36 8.02
C LYS A 387 19.01 5.18 7.52
N PHE A 388 19.47 6.16 8.28
CA PHE A 388 20.69 6.92 7.98
C PHE A 388 21.93 6.03 8.10
N GLU A 389 22.05 5.29 9.21
CA GLU A 389 23.15 4.34 9.47
C GLU A 389 23.16 3.20 8.45
N GLU A 390 21.98 2.74 8.01
CA GLU A 390 21.81 1.73 6.95
C GLU A 390 21.96 2.28 5.53
N GLY A 391 22.03 3.61 5.33
CA GLY A 391 22.09 4.24 4.01
C GLY A 391 20.82 4.12 3.17
N THR A 392 19.66 3.86 3.78
CA THR A 392 18.37 3.60 3.10
C THR A 392 17.43 4.81 3.04
N LEU A 393 17.89 5.98 3.49
CA LEU A 393 17.15 7.23 3.35
C LEU A 393 16.98 7.63 1.88
N ALA A 394 15.79 8.13 1.52
CA ALA A 394 15.47 8.62 0.16
C ALA A 394 16.10 10.00 -0.12
N ALA A 395 17.44 10.08 0.01
CA ALA A 395 18.21 11.30 -0.12
C ALA A 395 18.25 11.81 -1.57
N GLN A 396 18.03 13.10 -1.74
CA GLN A 396 18.31 13.87 -2.96
C GLN A 396 19.72 14.46 -2.93
N TYR A 397 20.22 14.74 -1.73
CA TYR A 397 21.55 15.30 -1.49
C TYR A 397 22.04 14.91 -0.10
N ILE A 398 23.33 14.62 0.01
CA ILE A 398 24.01 14.37 1.29
C ILE A 398 25.21 15.31 1.34
N HIS A 399 25.16 16.29 2.24
CA HIS A 399 26.33 17.07 2.62
C HIS A 399 27.08 16.31 3.71
N LYS A 400 28.34 15.96 3.48
CA LYS A 400 29.23 15.43 4.52
C LYS A 400 30.15 16.56 4.96
N GLY A 401 30.05 16.99 6.21
CA GLY A 401 31.07 17.83 6.83
C GLY A 401 32.37 17.03 6.93
N VAL A 402 33.53 17.69 6.77
CA VAL A 402 34.88 17.10 6.71
C VAL A 402 35.12 16.08 7.84
N VAL A 403 34.82 14.80 7.59
CA VAL A 403 35.38 13.60 8.21
C VAL A 403 35.38 12.53 7.13
N GLU A 404 36.56 12.25 6.57
CA GLU A 404 36.73 11.29 5.49
C GLU A 404 36.58 9.84 6.00
N SER A 405 35.58 9.11 5.51
CA SER A 405 35.78 7.67 5.30
C SER A 405 36.64 7.51 4.05
N ARG A 406 37.88 7.02 4.19
CA ARG A 406 38.87 7.01 3.09
C ARG A 406 38.57 5.96 2.00
N PRO A 407 38.65 6.31 0.70
CA PRO A 407 39.02 5.40 -0.40
C PRO A 407 40.53 5.53 -0.73
N LYS A 408 41.12 4.63 -1.55
CA LYS A 408 42.56 4.61 -1.92
C LYS A 408 42.70 4.45 -3.46
N PRO A 409 43.77 4.91 -4.15
CA PRO A 409 44.28 6.28 -4.39
C PRO A 409 44.23 6.75 -5.90
N GLU A 410 44.31 8.09 -6.14
CA GLU A 410 44.22 8.89 -7.40
C GLU A 410 45.50 8.88 -8.30
N ALA A 411 45.64 9.44 -9.54
CA ALA A 411 45.26 10.73 -10.20
C ALA A 411 45.62 10.68 -11.74
N PRO A 412 45.51 11.71 -12.66
CA PRO A 412 45.42 13.18 -12.46
C PRO A 412 44.44 14.00 -13.37
N VAL A 413 44.27 15.27 -12.98
CA VAL A 413 43.46 16.40 -13.56
C VAL A 413 44.38 17.32 -14.41
N PRO A 414 43.92 18.06 -15.46
CA PRO A 414 43.56 19.52 -15.33
C PRO A 414 42.45 20.01 -16.33
N ALA A 415 41.41 20.76 -15.90
CA ALA A 415 41.30 22.22 -15.65
C ALA A 415 40.49 22.94 -16.79
N PRO A 416 40.14 24.25 -16.70
CA PRO A 416 38.79 24.74 -16.37
C PRO A 416 38.19 25.73 -17.40
N VAL A 417 37.12 26.44 -16.99
CA VAL A 417 36.56 27.70 -17.54
C VAL A 417 35.60 27.48 -18.75
N VAL A 418 34.39 28.01 -18.85
CA VAL A 418 33.91 29.40 -18.69
C VAL A 418 32.38 29.39 -18.49
N ALA A 419 31.86 30.24 -17.60
CA ALA A 419 30.48 30.72 -17.66
C ALA A 419 30.43 32.07 -18.39
N PRO A 420 29.42 32.28 -19.24
CA PRO A 420 28.64 33.53 -19.19
C PRO A 420 27.13 33.19 -19.18
N ALA A 421 26.39 33.64 -18.17
CA ALA A 421 25.75 34.95 -18.09
C ALA A 421 24.46 35.05 -18.95
N VAL A 422 23.35 34.86 -18.23
CA VAL A 422 22.04 35.54 -18.27
C VAL A 422 21.58 36.19 -19.59
N ALA A 423 20.42 35.75 -20.07
CA ALA A 423 19.52 36.57 -20.87
C ALA A 423 18.07 36.37 -20.39
N ASP A 424 17.44 37.49 -20.02
CA ASP A 424 16.01 37.64 -19.74
C ASP A 424 15.16 37.26 -20.97
N ALA A 425 14.00 36.63 -20.73
CA ALA A 425 12.91 36.61 -21.69
C ALA A 425 11.54 36.62 -21.01
N THR A 426 10.79 37.66 -21.38
CA THR A 426 9.39 38.04 -21.17
C THR A 426 8.33 36.96 -21.49
N PRO A 427 7.06 37.15 -21.05
CA PRO A 427 6.06 36.09 -20.90
C PRO A 427 5.44 35.59 -22.21
N THR A 428 5.17 34.28 -22.27
CA THR A 428 4.67 33.56 -23.45
C THR A 428 3.12 33.51 -23.51
N PRO A 429 2.48 33.47 -24.71
CA PRO A 429 1.02 33.55 -24.92
C PRO A 429 0.28 32.21 -24.67
N PRO A 430 -1.07 32.14 -24.78
CA PRO A 430 -1.84 30.96 -24.40
C PRO A 430 -1.56 29.75 -25.32
N ALA A 431 -1.46 28.56 -24.70
CA ALA A 431 -0.99 27.32 -25.33
C ALA A 431 -1.97 26.74 -26.38
N VAL A 432 -1.40 26.22 -27.47
CA VAL A 432 -2.09 25.48 -28.53
C VAL A 432 -2.32 24.03 -28.08
N VAL A 433 -3.56 23.55 -28.14
CA VAL A 433 -3.93 22.16 -27.78
C VAL A 433 -3.28 21.16 -28.75
N LYS A 434 -2.61 20.14 -28.22
CA LYS A 434 -1.87 19.12 -28.99
C LYS A 434 -2.78 18.01 -29.50
N THR A 435 -2.52 17.48 -30.70
CA THR A 435 -3.26 16.33 -31.24
C THR A 435 -2.73 15.01 -30.69
N PRO A 436 -3.53 13.92 -30.66
CA PRO A 436 -3.05 12.60 -30.24
C PRO A 436 -1.77 12.14 -30.96
N ASP A 437 -1.66 12.41 -32.27
CA ASP A 437 -0.47 12.06 -33.06
C ASP A 437 0.79 12.83 -32.60
N GLU A 438 0.65 14.11 -32.24
CA GLU A 438 1.74 14.91 -31.67
C GLU A 438 2.18 14.39 -30.30
N ILE A 439 1.22 13.90 -29.50
CA ILE A 439 1.47 13.34 -28.16
C ILE A 439 2.17 11.99 -28.27
N VAL A 440 1.73 11.11 -29.17
CA VAL A 440 2.40 9.83 -29.45
C VAL A 440 3.82 10.06 -29.93
N ALA A 441 4.01 10.96 -30.91
CA ALA A 441 5.33 11.27 -31.44
C ALA A 441 6.29 11.79 -30.36
N TRP A 442 5.80 12.66 -29.47
CA TRP A 442 6.58 13.15 -28.33
C TRP A 442 6.94 12.05 -27.34
N LEU A 443 5.97 11.21 -26.96
CA LEU A 443 6.18 10.08 -26.04
C LEU A 443 7.22 9.10 -26.58
N LEU A 444 7.11 8.71 -27.85
CA LEU A 444 8.06 7.80 -28.48
C LEU A 444 9.47 8.39 -28.58
N ALA A 445 9.58 9.67 -28.95
CA ALA A 445 10.88 10.36 -29.00
C ALA A 445 11.54 10.42 -27.60
N ARG A 446 10.74 10.61 -26.54
CA ARG A 446 11.25 10.68 -25.18
C ARG A 446 11.72 9.32 -24.67
N LEU A 447 10.97 8.26 -24.97
CA LEU A 447 11.32 6.89 -24.63
C LEU A 447 12.58 6.40 -25.36
N ALA A 448 12.80 6.83 -26.60
CA ALA A 448 14.02 6.53 -27.37
C ALA A 448 15.28 7.20 -26.79
N GLN A 449 15.12 8.36 -26.17
CA GLN A 449 16.22 9.07 -25.49
C GLN A 449 16.61 8.44 -24.15
N GLU A 450 15.68 7.76 -23.46
CA GLU A 450 15.98 7.06 -22.19
C GLU A 450 16.60 5.68 -22.40
N SER A 451 16.40 5.06 -23.57
CA SER A 451 16.94 3.73 -23.90
C SER A 451 18.36 3.76 -24.51
N SER A 452 18.91 4.94 -24.78
CA SER A 452 20.24 5.12 -25.41
C SER A 452 21.37 5.45 -24.40
N THR A 453 21.12 5.36 -23.10
CA THR A 453 22.12 5.66 -22.05
C THR A 453 22.87 4.47 -21.45
N ASP A 454 22.73 3.25 -22.01
CA ASP A 454 23.56 2.10 -21.60
C ASP A 454 24.84 2.01 -22.45
N GLU A 455 25.93 2.59 -21.93
CA GLU A 455 27.30 2.36 -22.43
C GLU A 455 27.75 0.92 -22.11
N TYR A 456 27.40 -0.07 -22.92
CA TYR A 456 28.17 -1.31 -23.14
C TYR A 456 27.50 -2.14 -24.26
N GLU A 457 27.78 -1.82 -25.53
CA GLU A 457 27.99 -2.78 -26.63
C GLU A 457 28.17 -2.06 -27.97
N THR A 458 29.32 -2.27 -28.62
CA THR A 458 29.56 -1.87 -30.00
C THR A 458 29.14 -3.00 -30.95
N SER A 459 27.94 -2.89 -31.52
CA SER A 459 27.58 -3.46 -32.83
C SER A 459 26.33 -2.74 -33.36
N PRO A 460 26.25 -2.39 -34.67
CA PRO A 460 25.17 -1.56 -35.20
C PRO A 460 23.90 -2.40 -35.36
N ALA A 461 23.12 -2.51 -34.29
CA ALA A 461 21.74 -2.97 -34.35
C ALA A 461 20.85 -1.74 -34.64
N THR A 462 20.16 -1.80 -35.77
CA THR A 462 19.14 -0.87 -36.26
C THR A 462 18.23 -0.35 -35.14
N GLU A 463 18.00 0.97 -35.11
CA GLU A 463 16.96 1.63 -34.32
C GLU A 463 15.63 0.88 -34.49
N ALA A 464 15.30 0.01 -33.53
CA ALA A 464 13.98 -0.58 -33.45
C ALA A 464 13.03 0.54 -33.03
N ALA A 465 12.22 1.02 -33.96
CA ALA A 465 11.20 2.02 -33.68
C ALA A 465 10.33 1.52 -32.51
N ILE A 466 10.32 2.27 -31.41
CA ILE A 466 9.49 1.95 -30.23
C ILE A 466 8.03 2.00 -30.68
N ASP A 467 7.31 0.88 -30.56
CA ASP A 467 5.90 0.80 -30.91
C ASP A 467 5.04 1.51 -29.85
N ALA A 468 4.22 2.47 -30.28
CA ALA A 468 3.30 3.24 -29.44
C ALA A 468 2.25 2.37 -28.72
N ASN A 469 2.05 1.14 -29.16
CA ASN A 469 1.14 0.18 -28.53
C ASN A 469 1.83 -0.78 -27.56
N THR A 470 3.12 -0.59 -27.29
CA THR A 470 3.84 -1.38 -26.29
C THR A 470 3.47 -0.87 -24.88
N PRO A 471 3.09 -1.75 -23.95
CA PRO A 471 2.73 -1.30 -22.60
C PRO A 471 3.92 -0.70 -21.83
N TRP A 472 3.67 0.31 -20.99
CA TRP A 472 4.70 1.01 -20.20
C TRP A 472 5.59 0.07 -19.40
N ALA A 473 4.99 -0.97 -18.82
CA ALA A 473 5.70 -1.97 -18.04
C ALA A 473 6.74 -2.73 -18.90
N CYS A 474 6.41 -3.04 -20.15
CA CYS A 474 7.30 -3.72 -21.09
C CYS A 474 8.45 -2.83 -21.58
N MET A 475 8.29 -1.50 -21.48
CA MET A 475 9.35 -0.52 -21.73
C MET A 475 10.27 -0.31 -20.52
N GLY A 476 10.12 -1.12 -19.46
CA GLY A 476 10.92 -1.01 -18.24
C GLY A 476 10.54 0.19 -17.37
N MET A 477 9.38 0.81 -17.60
CA MET A 477 8.95 1.96 -16.82
C MET A 477 8.42 1.51 -15.46
N ASP A 478 9.18 1.81 -14.41
CA ASP A 478 8.74 1.63 -13.04
C ASP A 478 7.88 2.83 -12.57
N SER A 479 7.35 2.74 -11.36
CA SER A 479 6.52 3.80 -10.78
C SER A 479 7.26 5.14 -10.60
N VAL A 480 8.58 5.19 -10.71
CA VAL A 480 9.39 6.41 -10.64
C VAL A 480 9.57 7.01 -12.04
N ALA A 481 9.82 6.18 -13.06
CA ALA A 481 9.86 6.57 -14.48
C ALA A 481 8.50 7.09 -14.95
N ILE A 482 7.41 6.42 -14.58
CA ILE A 482 6.03 6.89 -14.88
C ILE A 482 5.76 8.26 -14.25
N VAL A 483 6.20 8.49 -13.00
CA VAL A 483 6.01 9.81 -12.35
C VAL A 483 6.84 10.89 -13.04
N GLY A 484 8.03 10.54 -13.54
CA GLY A 484 8.87 11.45 -14.33
C GLY A 484 8.24 11.77 -15.69
N LEU A 485 7.88 10.75 -16.47
CA LEU A 485 7.27 10.90 -17.78
C LEU A 485 5.90 11.60 -17.71
N SER A 486 5.14 11.37 -16.63
CA SER A 486 3.87 12.07 -16.36
C SER A 486 4.06 13.58 -16.14
N ALA A 487 5.13 13.97 -15.47
CA ALA A 487 5.46 15.38 -15.28
C ALA A 487 5.92 16.02 -16.60
N GLU A 488 6.79 15.33 -17.35
CA GLU A 488 7.31 15.82 -18.63
C GLU A 488 6.22 15.89 -19.71
N LEU A 489 5.29 14.91 -19.73
CA LEU A 489 4.11 14.95 -20.60
C LEU A 489 3.17 16.09 -20.21
N GLY A 490 3.00 16.35 -18.92
CA GLY A 490 2.23 17.49 -18.43
C GLY A 490 2.82 18.83 -18.84
N GLU A 491 4.15 18.96 -18.82
CA GLU A 491 4.85 20.14 -19.35
C GLU A 491 4.65 20.29 -20.87
N PHE A 492 4.73 19.20 -21.62
CA PHE A 492 4.52 19.20 -23.07
C PHE A 492 3.10 19.61 -23.47
N LEU A 493 2.11 19.19 -22.69
CA LEU A 493 0.69 19.48 -22.90
C LEU A 493 0.23 20.81 -22.28
N GLY A 494 1.01 21.38 -21.36
CA GLY A 494 0.62 22.56 -20.60
C GLY A 494 -0.48 22.29 -19.56
N CYS A 495 -0.63 21.04 -19.11
CA CYS A 495 -1.64 20.62 -18.15
C CYS A 495 -1.10 19.58 -17.16
N VAL A 496 -1.87 19.27 -16.12
CA VAL A 496 -1.47 18.21 -15.18
C VAL A 496 -1.91 16.87 -15.72
N VAL A 497 -0.95 16.00 -16.05
CA VAL A 497 -1.22 14.58 -16.30
C VAL A 497 -0.94 13.83 -14.99
N PRO A 498 -1.92 13.16 -14.39
CA PRO A 498 -1.70 12.40 -13.17
C PRO A 498 -0.95 11.09 -13.49
N PRO A 499 -0.01 10.62 -12.65
CA PRO A 499 0.67 9.35 -12.88
C PRO A 499 -0.27 8.14 -12.97
N SER A 500 -1.47 8.22 -12.36
CA SER A 500 -2.55 7.23 -12.51
C SER A 500 -2.99 7.03 -13.97
N ALA A 501 -2.88 8.05 -14.82
CA ALA A 501 -3.21 7.99 -16.23
C ALA A 501 -2.40 6.93 -16.97
N PHE A 502 -1.13 6.75 -16.62
CA PHE A 502 -0.25 5.74 -17.22
C PHE A 502 -0.59 4.32 -16.75
N PHE A 503 -1.28 4.18 -15.62
CA PHE A 503 -1.78 2.88 -15.15
C PHE A 503 -3.18 2.58 -15.69
N GLN A 504 -3.94 3.61 -16.03
CA GLN A 504 -5.28 3.52 -16.63
C GLN A 504 -5.20 3.30 -18.15
N PHE A 505 -4.28 3.98 -18.81
CA PHE A 505 -3.96 3.85 -20.23
C PHE A 505 -2.56 3.29 -20.33
N ASP A 506 -2.47 1.98 -20.49
CA ASP A 506 -1.27 1.17 -20.35
C ASP A 506 -0.25 1.29 -21.50
N THR A 507 -0.55 2.03 -22.58
CA THR A 507 0.36 2.27 -23.72
C THR A 507 0.46 3.76 -24.09
N PRO A 508 1.55 4.22 -24.74
CA PRO A 508 1.66 5.58 -25.27
C PRO A 508 0.49 6.01 -26.18
N ALA A 509 0.05 5.13 -27.08
CA ALA A 509 -1.07 5.40 -27.99
C ALA A 509 -2.40 5.58 -27.24
N LYS A 510 -2.68 4.72 -26.25
CA LYS A 510 -3.91 4.81 -25.45
C LYS A 510 -3.92 6.04 -24.57
N LEU A 511 -2.78 6.40 -23.98
CA LEU A 511 -2.68 7.62 -23.18
C LEU A 511 -2.89 8.85 -24.07
N ALA A 512 -2.22 8.93 -25.21
CA ALA A 512 -2.38 10.04 -26.17
C ALA A 512 -3.82 10.20 -26.69
N ALA A 513 -4.55 9.10 -26.85
CA ALA A 513 -5.95 9.10 -27.27
C ALA A 513 -6.95 9.30 -26.11
N ALA A 514 -6.49 9.43 -24.86
CA ALA A 514 -7.36 9.54 -23.72
C ALA A 514 -8.19 10.84 -23.75
N PRO A 515 -9.53 10.75 -23.57
CA PRO A 515 -10.41 11.93 -23.55
C PRO A 515 -9.94 12.95 -22.51
N GLY A 516 -9.77 14.20 -22.94
CA GLY A 516 -9.38 15.30 -22.07
C GLY A 516 -7.89 15.35 -21.69
N LEU A 517 -7.03 14.42 -22.15
CA LEU A 517 -5.58 14.47 -21.85
C LEU A 517 -4.94 15.77 -22.31
N ALA A 518 -5.15 16.13 -23.59
CA ALA A 518 -4.53 17.31 -24.20
C ALA A 518 -5.04 18.65 -23.63
N THR A 519 -6.18 18.63 -22.93
CA THR A 519 -6.83 19.81 -22.33
C THR A 519 -6.68 19.86 -20.81
N GLY A 520 -6.12 18.82 -20.18
CA GLY A 520 -6.00 18.71 -18.73
C GLY A 520 -7.26 18.26 -18.00
N GLU A 521 -8.30 17.87 -18.72
CA GLU A 521 -9.58 17.35 -18.22
C GLU A 521 -9.64 15.83 -18.39
N LEU A 522 -8.54 15.13 -18.10
CA LEU A 522 -8.43 13.68 -18.31
C LEU A 522 -9.54 12.94 -17.56
N GLU A 523 -10.46 12.30 -18.30
CA GLU A 523 -11.52 11.48 -17.71
C GLU A 523 -10.91 10.20 -17.12
N THR A 524 -10.81 10.15 -15.79
CA THR A 524 -10.36 8.94 -15.08
C THR A 524 -11.51 7.93 -15.01
N LEU A 525 -11.30 6.72 -15.54
CA LEU A 525 -12.21 5.56 -15.50
C LEU A 525 -12.23 4.87 -14.13
N GLU A 526 -11.51 5.40 -13.13
CA GLU A 526 -11.91 5.12 -11.75
C GLU A 526 -13.34 5.66 -11.61
N ALA A 527 -14.28 4.82 -11.22
CA ALA A 527 -15.57 5.26 -10.72
C ALA A 527 -15.30 6.23 -9.56
N VAL A 528 -15.17 7.50 -9.91
CA VAL A 528 -15.12 8.62 -8.99
C VAL A 528 -16.48 8.57 -8.33
N ALA A 529 -16.53 8.11 -7.07
CA ALA A 529 -17.62 8.50 -6.19
C ALA A 529 -17.68 10.03 -6.31
N PRO A 530 -18.76 10.62 -6.86
CA PRO A 530 -18.72 12.02 -7.27
C PRO A 530 -18.31 12.86 -6.07
N GLU A 531 -17.49 13.90 -6.27
CA GLU A 531 -17.32 14.98 -5.28
C GLU A 531 -18.61 15.83 -5.14
N GLY A 532 -19.77 15.20 -5.31
CA GLY A 532 -21.09 15.73 -5.04
C GLY A 532 -21.55 15.28 -3.65
N SER A 533 -22.31 16.14 -2.99
CA SER A 533 -23.11 15.77 -1.82
C SER A 533 -23.85 14.45 -2.09
N TYR A 534 -23.75 13.47 -1.17
CA TYR A 534 -24.57 12.24 -1.23
C TYR A 534 -26.06 12.53 -0.96
N VAL A 535 -26.38 13.78 -0.63
CA VAL A 535 -27.74 14.27 -0.47
C VAL A 535 -28.05 15.36 -1.50
N ASP A 536 -29.30 15.44 -1.95
CA ASP A 536 -29.79 16.47 -2.84
C ASP A 536 -29.99 17.83 -2.13
N GLU A 537 -30.57 18.81 -2.83
CA GLU A 537 -30.84 20.14 -2.29
C GLU A 537 -31.87 20.17 -1.15
N HIS A 538 -32.62 19.08 -0.94
CA HIS A 538 -33.56 18.90 0.16
C HIS A 538 -32.96 18.13 1.35
N GLY A 539 -31.72 17.63 1.21
CA GLY A 539 -31.05 16.84 2.24
C GLY A 539 -31.43 15.36 2.22
N GLU A 540 -32.13 14.89 1.19
CA GLU A 540 -32.44 13.48 0.97
C GLU A 540 -31.27 12.78 0.28
N ILE A 541 -31.01 11.52 0.59
CA ILE A 541 -29.93 10.76 -0.07
C ILE A 541 -30.23 10.73 -1.58
N LYS A 542 -29.24 11.01 -2.41
CA LYS A 542 -29.42 10.95 -3.87
C LYS A 542 -29.65 9.52 -4.33
N PRO A 543 -30.54 9.28 -5.30
CA PRO A 543 -30.80 7.95 -5.85
C PRO A 543 -29.53 7.21 -6.26
N GLU A 544 -28.54 7.90 -6.85
CA GLU A 544 -27.25 7.32 -7.27
C GLU A 544 -26.43 6.65 -6.15
N CYS A 545 -26.81 6.85 -4.88
CA CYS A 545 -26.15 6.26 -3.71
C CYS A 545 -26.87 5.02 -3.13
N TYR A 546 -28.12 4.74 -3.50
CA TYR A 546 -28.89 3.62 -2.93
C TYR A 546 -29.85 2.91 -3.90
N ASP A 547 -30.24 3.56 -4.99
CA ASP A 547 -31.04 2.97 -6.06
C ASP A 547 -30.11 2.44 -7.15
N PHE A 548 -30.07 1.10 -7.28
CA PHE A 548 -29.24 0.41 -8.27
C PHE A 548 -29.47 0.94 -9.69
N GLU A 549 -30.71 1.32 -10.01
CA GLU A 549 -31.05 1.86 -11.32
C GLU A 549 -30.34 3.20 -11.57
N ALA A 550 -30.07 3.98 -10.52
CA ALA A 550 -29.42 5.28 -10.60
C ALA A 550 -27.89 5.22 -10.40
N PHE A 551 -27.30 4.05 -10.15
CA PHE A 551 -25.85 3.92 -9.98
C PHE A 551 -25.14 4.31 -11.27
N PRO A 552 -24.14 5.21 -11.22
CA PRO A 552 -23.40 5.64 -12.42
C PRO A 552 -22.83 4.46 -13.21
N GLU A 553 -22.35 3.42 -12.52
CA GLU A 553 -21.80 2.21 -13.12
C GLU A 553 -22.87 1.36 -13.82
N VAL A 554 -24.09 1.32 -13.28
CA VAL A 554 -25.23 0.59 -13.90
C VAL A 554 -25.74 1.36 -15.11
N GLN A 555 -25.84 2.68 -15.03
CA GLN A 555 -26.21 3.54 -16.15
C GLN A 555 -25.19 3.47 -17.28
N HIS A 556 -23.89 3.49 -16.95
CA HIS A 556 -22.81 3.32 -17.92
C HIS A 556 -22.87 1.96 -18.62
N LEU A 557 -23.01 0.87 -17.86
CA LEU A 557 -23.16 -0.48 -18.42
C LEU A 557 -24.37 -0.56 -19.35
N ARG A 558 -25.51 0.02 -18.97
CA ARG A 558 -26.71 0.05 -19.82
C ARG A 558 -26.50 0.86 -21.09
N GLY A 559 -25.83 2.00 -21.01
CA GLY A 559 -25.46 2.79 -22.18
C GLY A 559 -24.65 1.96 -23.17
N GLN A 560 -23.59 1.30 -22.70
CA GLN A 560 -22.75 0.42 -23.53
C GLN A 560 -23.54 -0.74 -24.14
N LEU A 561 -24.44 -1.37 -23.38
CA LEU A 561 -25.29 -2.46 -23.88
C LEU A 561 -26.27 -1.96 -24.95
N ASN A 562 -26.83 -0.75 -24.78
CA ASN A 562 -27.74 -0.14 -25.74
C ASN A 562 -27.02 0.23 -27.03
N GLU A 563 -25.82 0.83 -26.97
CA GLU A 563 -25.03 1.16 -28.15
C GLU A 563 -24.70 -0.07 -29.00
N LEU A 564 -24.31 -1.18 -28.35
CA LEU A 564 -24.06 -2.44 -29.03
C LEU A 564 -25.34 -3.00 -29.66
N THR A 565 -26.46 -2.95 -28.94
CA THR A 565 -27.77 -3.39 -29.45
C THR A 565 -28.22 -2.55 -30.65
N ASP A 566 -28.04 -1.22 -30.61
CA ASP A 566 -28.37 -0.29 -31.69
C ASP A 566 -27.49 -0.52 -32.93
N ALA A 567 -26.24 -0.95 -32.74
CA ALA A 567 -25.36 -1.40 -33.82
C ALA A 567 -25.72 -2.79 -34.39
N GLY A 568 -26.80 -3.43 -33.89
CA GLY A 568 -27.19 -4.78 -34.25
C GLY A 568 -26.24 -5.86 -33.72
N LEU A 569 -25.37 -5.51 -32.76
CA LEU A 569 -24.42 -6.42 -32.13
C LEU A 569 -25.00 -6.93 -30.83
N VAL A 570 -25.05 -8.24 -30.66
CA VAL A 570 -25.43 -8.86 -29.39
C VAL A 570 -24.17 -9.37 -28.73
N LEU A 571 -23.80 -8.77 -27.58
CA LEU A 571 -22.73 -9.33 -26.77
C LEU A 571 -23.11 -10.74 -26.36
N PRO A 572 -22.35 -11.77 -26.78
CA PRO A 572 -22.78 -13.15 -26.63
C PRO A 572 -22.49 -13.69 -25.21
N TYR A 573 -22.44 -12.81 -24.22
CA TYR A 573 -22.19 -13.15 -22.82
C TYR A 573 -23.53 -13.34 -22.08
N LEU A 574 -23.55 -14.19 -21.05
CA LEU A 574 -24.75 -14.52 -20.25
C LEU A 574 -25.92 -15.19 -21.01
N ASP A 575 -25.69 -15.59 -22.25
CA ASP A 575 -26.61 -16.39 -23.03
C ASP A 575 -27.06 -17.66 -22.29
N VAL A 576 -28.37 -17.87 -22.21
CA VAL A 576 -28.93 -19.14 -21.76
C VAL A 576 -28.52 -20.24 -22.75
N LEU A 577 -27.89 -21.31 -22.25
CA LEU A 577 -27.51 -22.48 -23.06
C LEU A 577 -28.75 -23.33 -23.40
N THR A 578 -29.49 -22.90 -24.42
CA THR A 578 -30.65 -23.63 -24.97
C THR A 578 -30.24 -24.97 -25.59
N ALA A 579 -31.20 -25.86 -25.81
CA ALA A 579 -30.94 -27.15 -26.46
C ALA A 579 -30.35 -27.00 -27.88
N GLU A 580 -30.70 -25.93 -28.59
CA GLU A 580 -30.15 -25.60 -29.91
C GLU A 580 -28.70 -25.10 -29.80
N LYS A 581 -28.43 -24.14 -28.92
CA LYS A 581 -27.05 -23.66 -28.66
C LYS A 581 -26.12 -24.79 -28.19
N LYS A 582 -26.65 -25.79 -27.48
CA LYS A 582 -25.90 -26.99 -27.07
C LYS A 582 -25.55 -27.95 -28.22
N LYS A 583 -26.17 -27.82 -29.39
CA LYS A 583 -25.82 -28.61 -30.60
C LYS A 583 -24.66 -28.01 -31.39
N GLN A 584 -24.30 -26.76 -31.13
CA GLN A 584 -23.18 -26.10 -31.78
C GLN A 584 -21.86 -26.75 -31.40
N LEU A 585 -20.89 -26.75 -32.33
CA LEU A 585 -19.52 -27.12 -32.05
C LEU A 585 -18.94 -26.13 -31.04
N ASN A 586 -18.59 -26.61 -29.85
CA ASN A 586 -18.28 -25.76 -28.71
C ASN A 586 -16.78 -25.66 -28.46
N PHE A 587 -16.28 -24.42 -28.41
CA PHE A 587 -14.90 -24.10 -28.06
C PHE A 587 -14.78 -23.33 -26.75
N ASN A 588 -15.86 -23.13 -25.98
CA ASN A 588 -15.86 -22.28 -24.77
C ASN A 588 -15.77 -23.06 -23.45
N THR A 589 -15.84 -24.39 -23.49
CA THR A 589 -15.81 -25.20 -22.27
C THR A 589 -14.39 -25.60 -21.93
N TYR A 590 -14.05 -25.58 -20.65
CA TYR A 590 -12.74 -26.05 -20.17
C TYR A 590 -12.73 -27.55 -19.89
N ASN A 591 -13.66 -28.31 -20.50
CA ASN A 591 -13.76 -29.76 -20.39
C ASN A 591 -12.72 -30.45 -21.29
N TYR A 592 -11.46 -30.15 -21.02
CA TYR A 592 -10.31 -30.53 -21.84
C TYR A 592 -10.29 -32.04 -22.13
N LEU A 593 -10.41 -32.88 -21.10
CA LEU A 593 -10.30 -34.33 -21.26
C LEU A 593 -11.65 -35.04 -21.44
N GLY A 594 -12.75 -34.28 -21.50
CA GLY A 594 -14.10 -34.80 -21.65
C GLY A 594 -14.70 -35.40 -20.37
N TYR A 595 -14.04 -35.28 -19.22
CA TYR A 595 -14.49 -35.91 -17.98
C TYR A 595 -15.81 -35.37 -17.43
N ALA A 596 -16.14 -34.10 -17.67
CA ALA A 596 -17.44 -33.54 -17.26
C ALA A 596 -18.63 -34.21 -17.96
N SER A 597 -18.39 -34.91 -19.07
CA SER A 597 -19.40 -35.65 -19.83
C SER A 597 -19.21 -37.17 -19.75
N HIS A 598 -18.31 -37.64 -18.90
CA HIS A 598 -17.97 -39.06 -18.81
C HIS A 598 -18.98 -39.81 -17.91
N PRO A 599 -19.58 -40.93 -18.38
CA PRO A 599 -20.59 -41.66 -17.61
C PRO A 599 -20.11 -42.13 -16.24
N ALA A 600 -18.87 -42.61 -16.14
CA ALA A 600 -18.31 -43.06 -14.86
C ALA A 600 -18.13 -41.90 -13.86
N VAL A 601 -17.75 -40.70 -14.33
CA VAL A 601 -17.60 -39.51 -13.48
C VAL A 601 -18.96 -39.06 -12.96
N ALA A 602 -19.98 -39.06 -13.83
CA ALA A 602 -21.35 -38.76 -13.45
C ALA A 602 -21.92 -39.79 -12.46
N GLN A 603 -21.56 -41.08 -12.61
CA GLN A 603 -21.99 -42.12 -11.67
C GLN A 603 -21.31 -41.97 -10.31
N ALA A 604 -19.99 -41.74 -10.27
CA ALA A 604 -19.25 -41.51 -9.02
C ALA A 604 -19.79 -40.30 -8.24
N SER A 605 -20.24 -39.25 -8.95
CA SER A 605 -20.92 -38.12 -8.32
C SER A 605 -22.23 -38.52 -7.62
N LYS A 606 -23.02 -39.43 -8.22
CA LYS A 606 -24.28 -39.91 -7.64
C LYS A 606 -24.02 -40.83 -6.47
N ASP A 607 -23.08 -41.76 -6.61
CA ASP A 607 -22.70 -42.70 -5.55
C ASP A 607 -22.21 -41.93 -4.30
N ALA A 608 -21.45 -40.84 -4.50
CA ALA A 608 -21.03 -39.97 -3.41
C ALA A 608 -22.21 -39.28 -2.70
N ILE A 609 -23.27 -38.91 -3.43
CA ILE A 609 -24.49 -38.36 -2.84
C ILE A 609 -25.21 -39.42 -2.02
N ASP A 610 -25.32 -40.64 -2.53
CA ASP A 610 -26.03 -41.73 -1.85
C ASP A 610 -25.36 -42.11 -0.52
N VAL A 611 -24.04 -41.98 -0.42
CA VAL A 611 -23.26 -42.31 0.79
C VAL A 611 -23.15 -41.14 1.77
N TYR A 612 -22.82 -39.93 1.28
CA TYR A 612 -22.44 -38.80 2.13
C TYR A 612 -23.45 -37.64 2.14
N GLY A 613 -24.51 -37.74 1.33
CA GLY A 613 -25.47 -36.66 1.13
C GLY A 613 -24.96 -35.56 0.18
N THR A 614 -25.70 -34.46 0.12
CA THR A 614 -25.49 -33.39 -0.88
C THR A 614 -24.42 -32.37 -0.49
N GLY A 615 -24.02 -32.32 0.77
CA GLY A 615 -23.10 -31.30 1.27
C GLY A 615 -22.49 -31.66 2.62
N MET A 616 -21.36 -31.03 2.91
CA MET A 616 -20.64 -31.18 4.18
C MET A 616 -21.25 -30.33 5.31
N SER A 617 -22.00 -29.27 4.94
CA SER A 617 -22.71 -28.35 5.85
C SER A 617 -21.87 -27.77 6.99
N SER A 618 -20.54 -27.77 6.82
CA SER A 618 -19.58 -27.36 7.83
C SER A 618 -18.22 -27.08 7.21
N SER A 619 -17.35 -26.45 8.00
CA SER A 619 -15.95 -26.23 7.61
C SER A 619 -15.14 -27.53 7.67
N PRO A 620 -14.20 -27.77 6.74
CA PRO A 620 -13.26 -28.88 6.81
C PRO A 620 -12.55 -29.07 8.14
N ILE A 621 -12.32 -27.99 8.90
CA ILE A 621 -11.62 -28.04 10.19
C ILE A 621 -12.42 -28.76 11.29
N VAL A 622 -13.75 -28.83 11.19
CA VAL A 622 -14.58 -29.55 12.17
C VAL A 622 -14.69 -31.05 11.88
N GLY A 623 -14.26 -31.48 10.68
CA GLY A 623 -14.11 -32.88 10.30
C GLY A 623 -14.46 -33.14 8.84
N GLN A 624 -13.50 -33.58 8.02
CA GLN A 624 -13.66 -33.86 6.58
C GLN A 624 -14.35 -35.19 6.28
N ASN A 625 -15.09 -35.26 5.15
CA ASN A 625 -15.60 -36.54 4.65
C ASN A 625 -14.45 -37.40 4.10
N ILE A 626 -14.59 -38.72 4.21
CA ILE A 626 -13.60 -39.69 3.73
C ILE A 626 -13.32 -39.50 2.23
N ILE A 627 -14.35 -39.25 1.42
CA ILE A 627 -14.16 -39.01 -0.02
C ILE A 627 -13.29 -37.79 -0.33
N ASN A 628 -13.25 -36.78 0.56
CA ASN A 628 -12.37 -35.63 0.40
C ASN A 628 -10.91 -36.02 0.68
N THR A 629 -10.64 -36.84 1.70
CA THR A 629 -9.28 -37.29 2.01
C THR A 629 -8.77 -38.30 0.98
N GLU A 630 -9.65 -39.15 0.43
CA GLU A 630 -9.36 -40.02 -0.71
C GLU A 630 -9.00 -39.20 -1.97
N LEU A 631 -9.72 -38.12 -2.23
CA LEU A 631 -9.41 -37.19 -3.31
C LEU A 631 -8.05 -36.49 -3.10
N GLU A 632 -7.76 -35.99 -1.89
CA GLU A 632 -6.44 -35.44 -1.54
C GLU A 632 -5.32 -36.46 -1.85
N ALA A 633 -5.49 -37.72 -1.44
CA ALA A 633 -4.52 -38.78 -1.68
C ALA A 633 -4.37 -39.13 -3.17
N ALA A 634 -5.48 -39.20 -3.91
CA ALA A 634 -5.46 -39.47 -5.35
C ALA A 634 -4.76 -38.36 -6.13
N LEU A 635 -4.99 -37.09 -5.77
CA LEU A 635 -4.31 -35.93 -6.34
C LEU A 635 -2.80 -36.00 -6.08
N CYS A 636 -2.38 -36.26 -4.84
CA CYS A 636 -0.97 -36.42 -4.49
C CYS A 636 -0.29 -37.53 -5.30
N LYS A 637 -0.95 -38.69 -5.41
CA LYS A 637 -0.43 -39.83 -6.16
C LYS A 637 -0.29 -39.54 -7.65
N HIS A 638 -1.29 -38.88 -8.25
CA HIS A 638 -1.30 -38.62 -9.69
C HIS A 638 -0.29 -37.54 -10.08
N PHE A 639 -0.31 -36.40 -9.39
CA PHE A 639 0.50 -35.22 -9.70
C PHE A 639 1.86 -35.17 -8.97
N ASP A 640 2.24 -36.27 -8.31
CA ASP A 640 3.51 -36.40 -7.59
C ASP A 640 3.72 -35.27 -6.57
N ALA A 641 2.99 -35.32 -5.48
CA ALA A 641 3.07 -34.35 -4.39
C ALA A 641 3.03 -35.04 -3.02
N GLU A 642 3.65 -34.41 -2.02
CA GLU A 642 3.65 -34.92 -0.64
C GLU A 642 2.25 -34.79 0.00
N ALA A 643 1.60 -33.64 -0.17
CA ALA A 643 0.31 -33.35 0.45
C ALA A 643 -0.60 -32.49 -0.42
N SER A 644 -1.90 -32.57 -0.15
CA SER A 644 -2.95 -31.79 -0.80
C SER A 644 -3.91 -31.17 0.20
N ILE A 645 -4.48 -30.02 -0.16
CA ILE A 645 -5.60 -29.37 0.55
C ILE A 645 -6.66 -28.94 -0.47
N LEU A 646 -7.94 -29.19 -0.16
CA LEU A 646 -9.07 -28.88 -1.03
C LEU A 646 -9.80 -27.58 -0.64
N PHE A 647 -10.34 -26.91 -1.65
CA PHE A 647 -11.20 -25.73 -1.52
C PHE A 647 -12.42 -25.84 -2.44
N VAL A 648 -13.44 -25.03 -2.19
CA VAL A 648 -14.73 -25.07 -2.90
C VAL A 648 -14.69 -24.50 -4.34
N GLY A 649 -13.60 -23.86 -4.75
CA GLY A 649 -13.44 -23.38 -6.12
C GLY A 649 -12.03 -22.87 -6.40
N GLY A 650 -11.58 -22.96 -7.66
CA GLY A 650 -10.24 -22.52 -8.06
C GLY A 650 -9.96 -21.03 -7.78
N TRP A 651 -10.94 -20.14 -7.96
CA TRP A 651 -10.75 -18.72 -7.66
C TRP A 651 -10.41 -18.49 -6.18
N VAL A 652 -11.16 -19.11 -5.25
CA VAL A 652 -10.91 -18.95 -3.82
C VAL A 652 -9.61 -19.63 -3.39
N THR A 653 -9.19 -20.71 -4.06
CA THR A 653 -7.92 -21.40 -3.80
C THR A 653 -6.73 -20.45 -3.90
N ASN A 654 -6.59 -19.67 -4.99
CA ASN A 654 -5.50 -18.70 -5.11
C ASN A 654 -5.61 -17.60 -4.05
N VAL A 655 -6.80 -17.00 -3.91
CA VAL A 655 -7.04 -15.87 -3.01
C VAL A 655 -6.64 -16.22 -1.59
N THR A 656 -7.14 -17.33 -1.06
CA THR A 656 -6.89 -17.71 0.33
C THR A 656 -5.49 -18.27 0.56
N THR A 657 -4.88 -18.91 -0.45
CA THR A 657 -3.54 -19.49 -0.30
C THR A 657 -2.49 -18.38 -0.29
N ILE A 658 -2.55 -17.45 -1.25
CA ILE A 658 -1.62 -16.31 -1.31
C ILE A 658 -1.75 -15.46 -0.04
N ALA A 659 -2.99 -15.13 0.38
CA ALA A 659 -3.23 -14.34 1.59
C ALA A 659 -2.75 -15.02 2.88
N ALA A 660 -2.64 -16.35 2.90
CA ALA A 660 -2.11 -17.09 4.06
C ALA A 660 -0.57 -17.17 4.06
N LEU A 661 0.08 -17.26 2.89
CA LEU A 661 1.53 -17.48 2.80
C LEU A 661 2.37 -16.23 3.09
N VAL A 662 1.86 -15.05 2.73
CA VAL A 662 2.57 -13.77 2.81
C VAL A 662 1.70 -12.68 3.40
N GLY A 663 2.33 -11.63 3.95
CA GLY A 663 1.60 -10.44 4.39
C GLY A 663 2.49 -9.21 4.54
N LYS A 664 2.07 -8.26 5.39
CA LYS A 664 2.81 -6.99 5.58
C LYS A 664 4.28 -7.25 5.94
N GLY A 665 5.19 -6.67 5.14
CA GLY A 665 6.65 -6.86 5.28
C GLY A 665 7.24 -7.96 4.38
N ASP A 666 6.41 -8.70 3.65
CA ASP A 666 6.81 -9.60 2.57
C ASP A 666 6.59 -8.94 1.19
N LEU A 667 7.15 -9.56 0.15
CA LEU A 667 7.00 -9.15 -1.26
C LEU A 667 6.32 -10.26 -2.06
N ILE A 668 5.42 -9.86 -2.96
CA ILE A 668 4.94 -10.70 -4.06
C ILE A 668 5.53 -10.13 -5.34
N LEU A 669 6.21 -10.98 -6.11
CA LEU A 669 6.70 -10.69 -7.44
C LEU A 669 5.85 -11.49 -8.44
N CYS A 670 5.05 -10.83 -9.26
CA CYS A 670 4.06 -11.51 -10.11
C CYS A 670 4.19 -11.14 -11.58
N ASP A 671 3.83 -12.07 -12.45
CA ASP A 671 3.64 -11.78 -13.86
C ASP A 671 2.45 -10.81 -14.03
N ILE A 672 2.60 -9.80 -14.88
CA ILE A 672 1.56 -8.77 -15.10
C ILE A 672 0.23 -9.35 -15.61
N LEU A 673 0.25 -10.52 -16.27
CA LEU A 673 -0.94 -11.18 -16.79
C LEU A 673 -1.54 -12.24 -15.84
N ASN A 674 -1.07 -12.30 -14.59
CA ASN A 674 -1.66 -13.20 -13.60
C ASN A 674 -3.18 -13.04 -13.46
N HIS A 675 -3.85 -14.18 -13.33
CA HIS A 675 -5.29 -14.29 -13.23
C HIS A 675 -5.82 -13.46 -12.06
N ASN A 676 -7.03 -12.93 -12.23
CA ASN A 676 -7.69 -12.07 -11.24
C ASN A 676 -7.76 -12.68 -9.83
N SER A 677 -7.85 -14.02 -9.69
CA SER A 677 -7.79 -14.67 -8.37
C SER A 677 -6.44 -14.48 -7.66
N CYS A 678 -5.32 -14.51 -8.39
CA CYS A 678 -4.01 -14.20 -7.84
C CYS A 678 -3.93 -12.74 -7.40
N VAL A 679 -4.41 -11.82 -8.25
CA VAL A 679 -4.45 -10.37 -7.96
C VAL A 679 -5.28 -10.07 -6.69
N ASN A 680 -6.42 -10.73 -6.51
CA ASN A 680 -7.22 -10.56 -5.29
C ASN A 680 -6.53 -11.16 -4.06
N GLY A 681 -5.85 -12.30 -4.19
CA GLY A 681 -5.02 -12.85 -3.11
C GLY A 681 -3.88 -11.92 -2.70
N GLN A 682 -3.21 -11.30 -3.68
CA GLN A 682 -2.18 -10.30 -3.47
C GLN A 682 -2.72 -9.10 -2.69
N ARG A 683 -3.84 -8.52 -3.11
CA ARG A 683 -4.50 -7.38 -2.42
C ARG A 683 -4.89 -7.74 -0.99
N LEU A 684 -5.48 -8.91 -0.78
CA LEU A 684 -5.93 -9.38 0.53
C LEU A 684 -4.76 -9.65 1.50
N SER A 685 -3.59 -10.04 0.98
CA SER A 685 -2.42 -10.35 1.81
C SER A 685 -1.86 -9.12 2.56
N GLY A 686 -1.97 -7.92 1.98
CA GLY A 686 -1.29 -6.71 2.47
C GLY A 686 0.23 -6.73 2.31
N ALA A 687 0.80 -7.69 1.55
CA ALA A 687 2.20 -7.68 1.14
C ALA A 687 2.47 -6.56 0.12
N THR A 688 3.74 -6.18 -0.06
CA THR A 688 4.11 -5.32 -1.20
C THR A 688 4.02 -6.15 -2.47
N VAL A 689 3.48 -5.58 -3.56
CA VAL A 689 3.33 -6.26 -4.84
C VAL A 689 4.15 -5.52 -5.89
N LEU A 690 5.00 -6.24 -6.61
CA LEU A 690 5.71 -5.74 -7.80
C LEU A 690 5.39 -6.67 -8.96
N ALA A 691 5.02 -6.11 -10.10
CA ALA A 691 4.81 -6.88 -11.32
C ALA A 691 6.07 -6.84 -12.20
N PHE A 692 6.34 -7.92 -12.93
CA PHE A 692 7.31 -7.95 -14.02
C PHE A 692 6.58 -8.13 -15.37
N PRO A 693 7.17 -7.65 -16.48
CA PRO A 693 6.60 -7.84 -17.81
C PRO A 693 6.35 -9.32 -18.10
N HIS A 694 5.30 -9.59 -18.87
CA HIS A 694 4.84 -10.94 -19.12
C HIS A 694 5.96 -11.87 -19.61
N ASN A 695 6.15 -13.00 -18.94
CA ASN A 695 7.18 -14.01 -19.24
C ASN A 695 8.65 -13.50 -19.24
N ASP A 696 8.93 -12.29 -18.73
CA ASP A 696 10.29 -11.73 -18.67
C ASP A 696 11.01 -12.11 -17.35
N VAL A 697 11.71 -13.25 -17.39
CA VAL A 697 12.52 -13.74 -16.27
C VAL A 697 13.69 -12.79 -15.94
N ALA A 698 14.25 -12.10 -16.93
CA ALA A 698 15.38 -11.20 -16.72
C ALA A 698 14.96 -9.93 -15.98
N ALA A 699 13.79 -9.37 -16.30
CA ALA A 699 13.18 -8.30 -15.52
C ALA A 699 12.86 -8.75 -14.09
N ALA A 700 12.28 -9.94 -13.91
CA ALA A 700 12.04 -10.51 -12.59
C ALA A 700 13.35 -10.62 -11.77
N GLU A 701 14.45 -11.06 -12.38
CA GLU A 701 15.77 -11.12 -11.74
C GLU A 701 16.32 -9.73 -11.38
N ARG A 702 16.24 -8.75 -12.29
CA ARG A 702 16.66 -7.37 -12.03
C ARG A 702 15.93 -6.78 -10.83
N ILE A 703 14.62 -6.98 -10.74
CA ILE A 703 13.81 -6.57 -9.59
C ILE A 703 14.31 -7.26 -8.32
N LEU A 704 14.46 -8.59 -8.31
CA LEU A 704 14.91 -9.33 -7.13
C LEU A 704 16.32 -8.91 -6.68
N LYS A 705 17.27 -8.71 -7.59
CA LYS A 705 18.62 -8.22 -7.27
C LYS A 705 18.55 -6.89 -6.49
N SER A 706 17.65 -5.99 -6.88
CA SER A 706 17.53 -4.67 -6.26
C SER A 706 16.79 -4.65 -4.91
N VAL A 707 15.78 -5.51 -4.70
CA VAL A 707 14.90 -5.40 -3.52
C VAL A 707 14.84 -6.63 -2.61
N ARG A 708 15.38 -7.80 -3.00
CA ARG A 708 15.20 -9.05 -2.24
C ARG A 708 15.61 -8.92 -0.77
N HIS A 709 16.67 -8.18 -0.46
CA HIS A 709 17.20 -8.00 0.91
C HIS A 709 16.29 -7.15 1.82
N LYS A 710 15.31 -6.43 1.27
CA LYS A 710 14.42 -5.53 2.02
C LYS A 710 13.19 -6.23 2.59
N TYR A 711 12.91 -7.45 2.16
CA TYR A 711 11.68 -8.18 2.49
C TYR A 711 11.96 -9.48 3.24
N ARG A 712 11.09 -9.79 4.21
CA ARG A 712 11.20 -10.98 5.04
C ARG A 712 11.03 -12.26 4.20
N ARG A 713 9.99 -12.31 3.36
CA ARG A 713 9.74 -13.39 2.39
C ARG A 713 9.46 -12.79 1.01
N VAL A 714 9.71 -13.59 -0.03
CA VAL A 714 9.31 -13.27 -1.40
C VAL A 714 8.55 -14.46 -1.98
N LEU A 715 7.36 -14.18 -2.51
CA LEU A 715 6.54 -15.12 -3.27
C LEU A 715 6.56 -14.72 -4.75
N ILE A 716 7.06 -15.60 -5.61
CA ILE A 716 7.01 -15.45 -7.07
C ILE A 716 5.73 -16.15 -7.55
N VAL A 717 4.87 -15.45 -8.29
CA VAL A 717 3.58 -15.97 -8.77
C VAL A 717 3.55 -15.96 -10.30
N ILE A 718 3.36 -17.13 -10.91
CA ILE A 718 3.25 -17.35 -12.36
C ILE A 718 2.11 -18.35 -12.65
N GLU A 719 1.68 -18.42 -13.90
CA GLU A 719 0.71 -19.45 -14.38
C GLU A 719 1.43 -20.50 -15.22
N GLY A 720 0.93 -21.74 -15.21
CA GLY A 720 1.49 -22.81 -16.04
C GLY A 720 1.15 -22.65 -17.53
N VAL A 721 -0.10 -22.28 -17.84
CA VAL A 721 -0.55 -21.89 -19.18
C VAL A 721 -1.39 -20.62 -19.02
N TYR A 722 -0.96 -19.53 -19.63
CA TYR A 722 -1.68 -18.26 -19.58
C TYR A 722 -2.86 -18.31 -20.53
N SER A 723 -4.05 -18.20 -19.95
CA SER A 723 -5.26 -18.60 -20.66
C SER A 723 -5.63 -17.67 -21.82
N MET A 724 -5.27 -16.38 -21.75
CA MET A 724 -5.65 -15.36 -22.75
C MET A 724 -4.79 -15.38 -24.01
N ASP A 725 -3.57 -15.91 -23.89
CA ASP A 725 -2.55 -15.86 -24.95
C ASP A 725 -2.15 -17.26 -25.43
N GLY A 726 -2.40 -18.30 -24.62
CA GLY A 726 -2.10 -19.69 -24.96
C GLY A 726 -0.61 -20.03 -24.86
N ASP A 727 0.17 -19.19 -24.19
CA ASP A 727 1.60 -19.37 -23.96
C ASP A 727 1.91 -19.87 -22.54
N VAL A 728 3.19 -20.15 -22.29
CA VAL A 728 3.68 -20.79 -21.05
C VAL A 728 4.98 -20.14 -20.57
N PRO A 729 5.25 -20.10 -19.26
CA PRO A 729 6.49 -19.54 -18.75
C PRO A 729 7.66 -20.52 -18.93
N ASN A 730 8.88 -19.97 -18.94
CA ASN A 730 10.10 -20.78 -18.79
C ASN A 730 10.26 -21.22 -17.32
N LEU A 731 9.55 -22.28 -16.93
CA LEU A 731 9.54 -22.79 -15.55
C LEU A 731 10.96 -23.12 -15.02
N PRO A 732 11.87 -23.78 -15.76
CA PRO A 732 13.24 -24.00 -15.30
C PRO A 732 13.97 -22.72 -14.89
N ALA A 733 13.79 -21.63 -15.64
CA ALA A 733 14.42 -20.35 -15.33
C ALA A 733 13.84 -19.72 -14.05
N PHE A 734 12.52 -19.82 -13.82
CA PHE A 734 11.92 -19.39 -12.56
C PHE A 734 12.33 -20.26 -11.35
N VAL A 735 12.55 -21.56 -11.56
CA VAL A 735 13.10 -22.45 -10.53
C VAL A 735 14.54 -22.04 -10.17
N ALA A 736 15.38 -21.76 -11.16
CA ALA A 736 16.72 -21.25 -10.94
C ALA A 736 16.68 -19.90 -10.18
N LEU A 737 15.79 -19.01 -10.60
CA LEU A 737 15.59 -17.70 -9.99
C LEU A 737 15.20 -17.80 -8.51
N LYS A 738 14.22 -18.66 -8.15
CA LYS A 738 13.83 -18.83 -6.73
C LYS A 738 14.96 -19.39 -5.88
N LYS A 739 15.76 -20.31 -6.42
CA LYS A 739 16.90 -20.91 -5.71
C LYS A 739 17.97 -19.86 -5.46
N GLN A 740 18.33 -19.10 -6.49
CA GLN A 740 19.32 -18.03 -6.42
C GLN A 740 18.93 -16.94 -5.40
N HIS A 741 17.65 -16.53 -5.41
CA HIS A 741 17.17 -15.42 -4.59
C HIS A 741 16.47 -15.87 -3.29
N LYS A 742 16.47 -17.16 -2.95
CA LYS A 742 15.81 -17.72 -1.76
C LYS A 742 14.36 -17.25 -1.65
N ALA A 743 13.60 -17.44 -2.72
CA ALA A 743 12.18 -17.11 -2.82
C ALA A 743 11.31 -18.37 -2.82
N ILE A 744 10.01 -18.17 -2.63
CA ILE A 744 8.97 -19.21 -2.74
C ILE A 744 8.35 -19.08 -4.14
N LEU A 745 8.16 -20.19 -4.84
CA LEU A 745 7.53 -20.22 -6.16
C LEU A 745 6.12 -20.80 -6.08
N PHE A 746 5.15 -20.03 -6.54
CA PHE A 746 3.75 -20.39 -6.70
C PHE A 746 3.41 -20.47 -8.18
N VAL A 747 2.95 -21.64 -8.63
CA VAL A 747 2.51 -21.87 -10.02
C VAL A 747 1.03 -22.22 -10.02
N ASP A 748 0.23 -21.40 -10.71
CA ASP A 748 -1.16 -21.73 -11.01
C ASP A 748 -1.22 -22.68 -12.21
N GLU A 749 -1.46 -23.97 -11.95
CA GLU A 749 -1.54 -25.03 -12.95
C GLU A 749 -2.99 -25.28 -13.43
N ALA A 750 -3.91 -24.32 -13.27
CA ALA A 750 -5.32 -24.55 -13.58
C ALA A 750 -5.55 -24.92 -15.05
N HIS A 751 -4.76 -24.38 -15.99
CA HIS A 751 -4.85 -24.70 -17.42
C HIS A 751 -3.87 -25.77 -17.89
N SER A 752 -2.90 -26.18 -17.07
CA SER A 752 -1.84 -27.12 -17.41
C SER A 752 -1.99 -28.50 -16.78
N PHE A 753 -2.61 -28.64 -15.61
CA PHE A 753 -2.97 -29.96 -15.08
C PHE A 753 -4.00 -30.65 -15.97
N GLY A 754 -3.68 -31.88 -16.36
CA GLY A 754 -4.40 -32.71 -17.31
C GLY A 754 -4.06 -32.44 -18.79
N THR A 755 -3.42 -31.32 -19.11
CA THR A 755 -3.26 -30.88 -20.51
C THR A 755 -1.81 -30.77 -20.96
N MET A 756 -0.88 -30.46 -20.05
CA MET A 756 0.54 -30.27 -20.34
C MET A 756 1.39 -31.38 -19.72
N GLY A 757 2.52 -31.67 -20.37
CA GLY A 757 3.39 -32.79 -20.03
C GLY A 757 2.94 -34.09 -20.71
N LYS A 758 3.85 -35.06 -20.78
CA LYS A 758 3.64 -36.32 -21.52
C LYS A 758 2.40 -37.09 -21.06
N THR A 759 2.07 -37.03 -19.78
CA THR A 759 0.91 -37.71 -19.19
C THR A 759 -0.11 -36.75 -18.59
N GLY A 760 0.03 -35.44 -18.83
CA GLY A 760 -0.88 -34.42 -18.32
C GLY A 760 -0.57 -33.99 -16.88
N LYS A 761 0.64 -34.22 -16.36
CA LYS A 761 0.97 -33.85 -14.96
C LYS A 761 1.33 -32.38 -14.76
N GLY A 762 1.19 -31.55 -15.78
CA GLY A 762 1.43 -30.11 -15.72
C GLY A 762 2.84 -29.71 -16.14
N MET A 763 3.22 -28.48 -15.79
CA MET A 763 4.41 -27.85 -16.33
C MET A 763 5.72 -28.44 -15.81
N CYS A 764 5.71 -29.00 -14.59
CA CYS A 764 6.87 -29.75 -14.09
C CYS A 764 7.22 -30.94 -15.00
N GLU A 765 6.23 -31.72 -15.44
CA GLU A 765 6.46 -32.84 -16.37
C GLU A 765 6.81 -32.34 -17.78
N TYR A 766 6.21 -31.23 -18.23
CA TYR A 766 6.51 -30.65 -19.54
C TYR A 766 7.98 -30.22 -19.67
N PHE A 767 8.56 -29.65 -18.61
CA PHE A 767 9.94 -29.16 -18.61
C PHE A 767 10.95 -30.10 -17.93
N ASP A 768 10.55 -31.30 -17.51
CA ASP A 768 11.38 -32.24 -16.74
C ASP A 768 11.97 -31.60 -15.45
N VAL A 769 11.14 -30.81 -14.77
CA VAL A 769 11.46 -30.14 -13.50
C VAL A 769 10.96 -31.00 -12.33
N PRO A 770 11.80 -31.28 -11.30
CA PRO A 770 11.34 -31.97 -10.11
C PRO A 770 10.18 -31.22 -9.43
N THR A 771 9.11 -31.92 -9.09
CA THR A 771 7.92 -31.34 -8.44
C THR A 771 8.25 -30.65 -7.11
N ALA A 772 9.25 -31.13 -6.38
CA ALA A 772 9.74 -30.54 -5.13
C ALA A 772 10.42 -29.17 -5.30
N ASP A 773 10.82 -28.78 -6.52
CA ASP A 773 11.42 -27.48 -6.78
C ASP A 773 10.39 -26.34 -6.86
N VAL A 774 9.11 -26.68 -7.03
CA VAL A 774 7.98 -25.72 -7.01
C VAL A 774 7.26 -25.83 -5.66
N ASP A 775 7.30 -24.77 -4.85
CA ASP A 775 6.84 -24.82 -3.47
C ASP A 775 5.33 -24.98 -3.34
N VAL A 776 4.58 -24.36 -4.26
CA VAL A 776 3.11 -24.36 -4.27
C VAL A 776 2.62 -24.52 -5.70
N ARG A 777 1.94 -25.63 -5.99
CA ARG A 777 1.25 -25.86 -7.27
C ARG A 777 -0.25 -25.83 -7.04
N MET A 778 -0.91 -24.84 -7.61
CA MET A 778 -2.36 -24.71 -7.51
C MET A 778 -3.04 -25.42 -8.68
N GLY A 779 -4.13 -26.13 -8.41
CA GLY A 779 -4.99 -26.72 -9.44
C GLY A 779 -6.46 -26.39 -9.25
N THR A 780 -7.23 -26.55 -10.32
CA THR A 780 -8.71 -26.45 -10.30
C THR A 780 -9.35 -27.76 -10.71
N MET A 781 -10.51 -28.06 -10.12
CA MET A 781 -11.32 -29.20 -10.53
C MET A 781 -12.33 -28.83 -11.63
N SER A 782 -12.54 -27.55 -11.87
CA SER A 782 -13.54 -27.02 -12.83
C SER A 782 -13.16 -27.07 -14.30
N LYS A 783 -11.98 -27.61 -14.62
CA LYS A 783 -11.45 -27.68 -15.97
C LYS A 783 -11.22 -29.15 -16.37
N ALA A 784 -9.95 -29.57 -16.43
CA ALA A 784 -9.60 -30.91 -16.88
C ALA A 784 -10.26 -32.04 -16.07
N LEU A 785 -10.52 -31.84 -14.76
CA LEU A 785 -11.14 -32.84 -13.89
C LEU A 785 -12.67 -32.90 -13.98
N GLY A 786 -13.32 -31.98 -14.70
CA GLY A 786 -14.77 -32.03 -14.94
C GLY A 786 -15.67 -32.01 -13.70
N SER A 787 -15.26 -31.34 -12.63
CA SER A 787 -16.01 -31.17 -11.38
C SER A 787 -16.05 -29.69 -10.95
N VAL A 788 -16.20 -29.37 -9.67
CA VAL A 788 -16.10 -28.02 -9.09
C VAL A 788 -15.19 -28.10 -7.88
N GLY A 789 -14.34 -27.10 -7.67
CA GLY A 789 -13.38 -27.10 -6.57
C GLY A 789 -12.02 -26.61 -7.00
N GLY A 790 -11.11 -26.49 -6.04
CA GLY A 790 -9.69 -26.23 -6.29
C GLY A 790 -8.84 -26.93 -5.24
N PHE A 791 -7.54 -27.05 -5.50
CA PHE A 791 -6.62 -27.73 -4.61
C PHE A 791 -5.22 -27.11 -4.67
N ILE A 792 -4.45 -27.29 -3.60
CA ILE A 792 -3.03 -26.98 -3.57
C ILE A 792 -2.25 -28.26 -3.37
N LEU A 793 -1.24 -28.48 -4.18
CA LEU A 793 -0.21 -29.50 -4.00
C LEU A 793 1.06 -28.84 -3.49
N ALA A 794 1.55 -29.28 -2.34
CA ALA A 794 2.75 -28.75 -1.70
C ALA A 794 3.35 -29.77 -0.72
N SER A 795 4.36 -29.35 0.05
CA SER A 795 4.87 -30.17 1.15
C SER A 795 3.84 -30.36 2.26
N GLN A 796 4.02 -31.41 3.07
CA GLN A 796 3.17 -31.68 4.24
C GLN A 796 3.13 -30.47 5.18
N THR A 797 4.26 -29.77 5.33
CA THR A 797 4.38 -28.58 6.17
C THR A 797 3.53 -27.42 5.63
N VAL A 798 3.58 -27.15 4.32
CA VAL A 798 2.79 -26.08 3.71
C VAL A 798 1.30 -26.40 3.79
N VAL A 799 0.91 -27.63 3.46
CA VAL A 799 -0.50 -28.06 3.55
C VAL A 799 -1.02 -27.98 4.98
N GLN A 800 -0.25 -28.46 5.96
CA GLN A 800 -0.63 -28.35 7.37
C GLN A 800 -0.80 -26.88 7.78
N TYR A 801 0.15 -26.01 7.42
CA TYR A 801 0.04 -24.57 7.69
C TYR A 801 -1.25 -23.98 7.10
N LEU A 802 -1.56 -24.30 5.84
CA LEU A 802 -2.77 -23.80 5.16
C LEU A 802 -4.05 -24.32 5.80
N LYS A 803 -4.10 -25.59 6.24
CA LYS A 803 -5.28 -26.17 6.93
C LYS A 803 -5.64 -25.42 8.23
N TYR A 804 -4.70 -24.67 8.83
CA TYR A 804 -4.94 -23.86 10.04
C TYR A 804 -4.96 -22.34 9.82
N SER A 805 -4.60 -21.85 8.64
CA SER A 805 -4.43 -20.41 8.38
C SER A 805 -5.20 -19.87 7.18
N ALA A 806 -5.48 -20.71 6.17
CA ALA A 806 -6.19 -20.29 4.98
C ALA A 806 -7.68 -20.11 5.28
N GLY A 807 -8.16 -18.86 5.26
CA GLY A 807 -9.56 -18.54 5.56
C GLY A 807 -10.58 -19.30 4.72
N GLY A 808 -10.27 -19.59 3.45
CA GLY A 808 -11.12 -20.39 2.55
C GLY A 808 -11.19 -21.89 2.89
N PHE A 809 -10.36 -22.37 3.83
CA PHE A 809 -10.48 -23.71 4.42
C PHE A 809 -11.04 -23.64 5.84
N VAL A 810 -10.61 -22.65 6.65
CA VAL A 810 -11.00 -22.56 8.06
C VAL A 810 -12.44 -22.04 8.23
N TYR A 811 -12.84 -21.03 7.46
CA TYR A 811 -14.09 -20.28 7.64
C TYR A 811 -15.10 -20.49 6.50
N SER A 812 -14.80 -21.35 5.53
CA SER A 812 -15.71 -21.72 4.44
C SER A 812 -16.25 -23.13 4.64
N VAL A 813 -17.36 -23.45 3.98
CA VAL A 813 -17.82 -24.85 3.84
C VAL A 813 -16.81 -25.66 3.04
N GLY A 814 -16.78 -26.98 3.28
CA GLY A 814 -15.93 -27.91 2.55
C GLY A 814 -16.49 -28.33 1.18
N LEU A 815 -15.64 -28.98 0.38
CA LEU A 815 -16.02 -29.48 -0.94
C LEU A 815 -17.12 -30.54 -0.84
N GLY A 816 -18.26 -30.30 -1.50
CA GLY A 816 -19.42 -31.20 -1.45
C GLY A 816 -19.12 -32.61 -1.99
N PRO A 817 -19.74 -33.67 -1.45
CA PRO A 817 -19.45 -35.06 -1.82
C PRO A 817 -19.61 -35.36 -3.31
N ALA A 818 -20.66 -34.84 -3.96
CA ALA A 818 -20.89 -35.01 -5.39
C ALA A 818 -19.66 -34.56 -6.22
N ASN A 819 -19.15 -33.37 -5.91
CA ASN A 819 -17.99 -32.80 -6.58
C ASN A 819 -16.71 -33.58 -6.26
N ALA A 820 -16.55 -34.01 -5.00
CA ALA A 820 -15.42 -34.82 -4.59
C ALA A 820 -15.39 -36.18 -5.33
N GLY A 821 -16.53 -36.86 -5.44
CA GLY A 821 -16.66 -38.13 -6.16
C GLY A 821 -16.39 -37.99 -7.66
N ALA A 822 -16.94 -36.95 -8.30
CA ALA A 822 -16.64 -36.64 -9.69
C ALA A 822 -15.14 -36.39 -9.92
N ALA A 823 -14.53 -35.53 -9.11
CA ALA A 823 -13.11 -35.20 -9.23
C ALA A 823 -12.20 -36.42 -8.94
N LEU A 824 -12.55 -37.24 -7.95
CA LEU A 824 -11.81 -38.46 -7.60
C LEU A 824 -11.81 -39.43 -8.77
N GLN A 825 -12.97 -39.68 -9.36
CA GLN A 825 -13.09 -40.56 -10.53
C GLN A 825 -12.33 -39.99 -11.74
N ALA A 826 -12.38 -38.68 -11.97
CA ALA A 826 -11.65 -38.04 -13.06
C ALA A 826 -10.12 -38.15 -12.90
N VAL A 827 -9.58 -37.96 -11.70
CA VAL A 827 -8.13 -38.12 -11.41
C VAL A 827 -7.70 -39.58 -11.58
N GLN A 828 -8.52 -40.54 -11.15
CA GLN A 828 -8.25 -41.96 -11.36
C GLN A 828 -8.22 -42.31 -12.85
N LEU A 829 -9.19 -41.82 -13.62
CA LEU A 829 -9.23 -41.99 -15.07
C LEU A 829 -8.04 -41.31 -15.76
N MET A 830 -7.61 -40.14 -15.29
CA MET A 830 -6.43 -39.45 -15.82
C MET A 830 -5.16 -40.31 -15.67
N GLY A 831 -5.05 -41.05 -14.55
CA GLY A 831 -3.98 -42.01 -14.34
C GLY A 831 -4.05 -43.26 -15.22
N SER A 832 -5.25 -43.77 -15.50
CA SER A 832 -5.44 -44.99 -16.33
C SER A 832 -5.55 -44.71 -17.83
N GLU A 833 -5.85 -43.48 -18.23
CA GLU A 833 -6.08 -43.06 -19.62
C GLU A 833 -5.19 -41.89 -20.06
N PRO A 834 -3.84 -41.97 -19.87
CA PRO A 834 -2.93 -40.88 -20.20
C PRO A 834 -2.95 -40.49 -21.68
N GLN A 835 -3.42 -41.39 -22.56
CA GLN A 835 -3.60 -41.12 -23.98
C GLN A 835 -4.59 -39.97 -24.26
N ARG A 836 -5.49 -39.63 -23.34
CA ARG A 836 -6.41 -38.48 -23.54
C ARG A 836 -5.66 -37.17 -23.58
N SER A 837 -4.69 -36.98 -22.67
CA SER A 837 -3.87 -35.78 -22.61
C SER A 837 -3.02 -35.66 -23.87
N ALA A 838 -2.38 -36.77 -24.29
CA ALA A 838 -1.62 -36.81 -25.53
C ALA A 838 -2.48 -36.48 -26.76
N ARG A 839 -3.67 -37.08 -26.87
CA ARG A 839 -4.58 -36.81 -27.99
C ARG A 839 -5.09 -35.36 -28.00
N LEU A 840 -5.36 -34.76 -26.84
CA LEU A 840 -5.68 -33.34 -26.76
C LEU A 840 -4.53 -32.47 -27.29
N GLN A 841 -3.28 -32.77 -26.91
CA GLN A 841 -2.11 -32.03 -27.37
C GLN A 841 -1.92 -32.17 -28.89
N GLU A 842 -2.15 -33.37 -29.43
CA GLU A 842 -2.15 -33.62 -30.88
C GLU A 842 -3.21 -32.79 -31.61
N LEU A 843 -4.45 -32.78 -31.12
CA LEU A 843 -5.55 -32.00 -31.68
C LEU A 843 -5.27 -30.50 -31.62
N SER A 844 -4.72 -30.02 -30.51
CA SER A 844 -4.33 -28.62 -30.38
C SER A 844 -3.22 -28.25 -31.35
N ALA A 845 -2.18 -29.08 -31.44
CA ALA A 845 -1.08 -28.88 -32.38
C ALA A 845 -1.58 -28.87 -33.83
N PHE A 846 -2.51 -29.78 -34.16
CA PHE A 846 -3.14 -29.83 -35.47
C PHE A 846 -3.94 -28.55 -35.79
N PHE A 847 -4.75 -28.06 -34.85
CA PHE A 847 -5.49 -26.80 -35.03
C PHE A 847 -4.55 -25.60 -35.17
N TYR A 848 -3.51 -25.52 -34.33
CA TYR A 848 -2.46 -24.50 -34.42
C TYR A 848 -1.81 -24.51 -35.82
N ASP A 849 -1.36 -25.67 -36.28
CA ASP A 849 -0.70 -25.82 -37.59
C ASP A 849 -1.65 -25.40 -38.72
N ALA A 850 -2.94 -25.77 -38.64
CA ALA A 850 -3.95 -25.38 -39.62
C ALA A 850 -4.19 -23.86 -39.63
N CYS A 851 -4.26 -23.20 -38.47
CA CYS A 851 -4.35 -21.74 -38.37
C CYS A 851 -3.14 -21.05 -38.99
N VAL A 852 -1.93 -21.52 -38.70
CA VAL A 852 -0.68 -21.00 -39.28
C VAL A 852 -0.68 -21.17 -40.81
N GLN A 853 -1.07 -22.34 -41.30
CA GLN A 853 -1.12 -22.64 -42.73
C GLN A 853 -2.17 -21.77 -43.46
N ALA A 854 -3.28 -21.45 -42.79
CA ALA A 854 -4.30 -20.52 -43.23
C ALA A 854 -3.91 -19.03 -43.08
N LYS A 855 -2.72 -18.74 -42.54
CA LYS A 855 -2.20 -17.38 -42.28
C LYS A 855 -3.07 -16.58 -41.30
N LEU A 856 -3.70 -17.25 -40.35
CA LEU A 856 -4.36 -16.60 -39.21
C LEU A 856 -3.32 -16.19 -38.17
N ASP A 857 -3.53 -15.06 -37.50
CA ASP A 857 -2.62 -14.57 -36.47
C ASP A 857 -2.82 -15.35 -35.16
N VAL A 858 -1.84 -16.17 -34.81
CA VAL A 858 -1.84 -16.99 -33.58
C VAL A 858 -0.87 -16.47 -32.51
N GLY A 859 -0.29 -15.27 -32.67
CA GLY A 859 0.54 -14.62 -31.65
C GLY A 859 1.59 -15.53 -30.97
N THR A 860 1.63 -15.52 -29.63
CA THR A 860 2.60 -16.23 -28.79
C THR A 860 2.21 -17.67 -28.43
N ASN A 861 1.14 -18.20 -29.03
CA ASN A 861 0.61 -19.52 -28.68
C ASN A 861 1.67 -20.61 -28.72
N VAL A 862 1.65 -21.50 -27.72
CA VAL A 862 2.50 -22.68 -27.68
C VAL A 862 1.78 -23.82 -28.39
N ARG A 863 2.41 -24.35 -29.44
CA ARG A 863 1.91 -25.52 -30.18
C ARG A 863 1.65 -26.70 -29.23
N GLY A 864 0.41 -27.18 -29.19
CA GLY A 864 -0.02 -28.27 -28.32
C GLY A 864 -0.59 -27.84 -26.95
N ALA A 865 -0.57 -26.55 -26.62
CA ALA A 865 -1.22 -26.02 -25.42
C ALA A 865 -2.75 -26.14 -25.53
N CYS A 866 -3.46 -26.25 -24.40
CA CYS A 866 -4.91 -26.51 -24.41
C CYS A 866 -5.79 -25.36 -24.91
N VAL A 867 -5.22 -24.17 -25.10
CA VAL A 867 -5.90 -23.00 -25.64
C VAL A 867 -5.11 -22.55 -26.87
N VAL A 868 -5.81 -22.41 -27.99
CA VAL A 868 -5.27 -21.76 -29.20
C VAL A 868 -6.02 -20.46 -29.41
N VAL A 869 -5.29 -19.36 -29.54
CA VAL A 869 -5.85 -18.02 -29.67
C VAL A 869 -5.64 -17.51 -31.09
N VAL A 870 -6.67 -16.90 -31.66
CA VAL A 870 -6.60 -16.22 -32.96
C VAL A 870 -6.88 -14.75 -32.77
N TYR A 871 -5.89 -13.90 -33.06
CA TYR A 871 -5.99 -12.46 -32.98
C TYR A 871 -6.78 -11.93 -34.17
N ILE A 872 -7.75 -11.06 -33.88
CA ILE A 872 -8.67 -10.48 -34.87
C ILE A 872 -8.43 -8.98 -35.01
N GLY A 873 -8.16 -8.28 -33.91
CA GLY A 873 -7.89 -6.85 -33.90
C GLY A 873 -8.93 -6.05 -33.13
N GLY A 874 -9.91 -5.49 -33.82
CA GLY A 874 -10.91 -4.58 -33.24
C GLY A 874 -12.08 -5.29 -32.55
N THR A 875 -12.72 -4.56 -31.62
CA THR A 875 -13.87 -5.08 -30.85
C THR A 875 -15.05 -5.46 -31.74
N VAL A 876 -15.45 -4.60 -32.67
CA VAL A 876 -16.62 -4.81 -33.54
C VAL A 876 -16.44 -6.02 -34.45
N GLU A 877 -15.28 -6.15 -35.08
CA GLU A 877 -14.94 -7.26 -35.97
C GLU A 877 -14.95 -8.58 -35.21
N THR A 878 -14.39 -8.59 -33.99
CA THR A 878 -14.30 -9.80 -33.16
C THR A 878 -15.68 -10.26 -32.69
N VAL A 879 -16.54 -9.34 -32.22
CA VAL A 879 -17.92 -9.66 -31.82
C VAL A 879 -18.69 -10.18 -33.01
N ARG A 880 -18.64 -9.47 -34.14
CA ARG A 880 -19.36 -9.85 -35.36
C ARG A 880 -18.90 -11.19 -35.91
N LEU A 881 -17.60 -11.47 -35.91
CA LEU A 881 -17.05 -12.77 -36.31
C LEU A 881 -17.57 -13.90 -35.42
N SER A 882 -17.58 -13.72 -34.10
CA SER A 882 -18.13 -14.70 -33.16
C SER A 882 -19.62 -14.96 -33.41
N MET A 883 -20.41 -13.90 -33.63
CA MET A 883 -21.84 -14.02 -33.96
C MET A 883 -22.06 -14.81 -35.26
N LEU A 884 -21.35 -14.45 -36.33
CA LEU A 884 -21.50 -15.10 -37.63
C LEU A 884 -21.04 -16.56 -37.61
N LEU A 885 -19.98 -16.90 -36.85
CA LEU A 885 -19.56 -18.29 -36.62
C LEU A 885 -20.67 -19.10 -35.92
N SER A 886 -21.32 -18.51 -34.92
CA SER A 886 -22.43 -19.15 -34.22
C SER A 886 -23.64 -19.34 -35.14
N GLU A 887 -24.06 -18.31 -35.86
CA GLU A 887 -25.28 -18.30 -36.67
C GLU A 887 -25.15 -19.10 -37.96
N GLN A 888 -24.11 -18.82 -38.75
CA GLN A 888 -23.93 -19.42 -40.08
C GLN A 888 -23.28 -20.80 -40.01
N GLU A 889 -22.37 -21.00 -39.05
CA GLU A 889 -21.54 -22.21 -38.99
C GLU A 889 -21.84 -23.10 -37.79
N GLN A 890 -22.72 -22.70 -36.89
CA GLN A 890 -22.99 -23.48 -35.67
C GLN A 890 -21.70 -23.73 -34.85
N ILE A 891 -20.79 -22.75 -34.84
CA ILE A 891 -19.53 -22.77 -34.10
C ILE A 891 -19.62 -21.76 -32.96
N ASN A 892 -19.58 -22.25 -31.73
CA ASN A 892 -19.65 -21.43 -30.54
C ASN A 892 -18.24 -21.17 -29.99
N VAL A 893 -17.72 -19.97 -30.28
CA VAL A 893 -16.50 -19.41 -29.70
C VAL A 893 -16.80 -17.98 -29.28
N LYS A 894 -16.54 -17.63 -28.01
CA LYS A 894 -16.83 -16.30 -27.49
C LYS A 894 -15.69 -15.32 -27.81
N PRO A 895 -16.03 -14.06 -28.11
CA PRO A 895 -15.03 -13.04 -28.35
C PRO A 895 -14.40 -12.61 -27.03
N ILE A 896 -13.14 -12.21 -27.06
CA ILE A 896 -12.48 -11.49 -25.96
C ILE A 896 -12.13 -10.11 -26.49
N VAL A 897 -12.75 -9.09 -25.89
CA VAL A 897 -12.74 -7.71 -26.37
C VAL A 897 -12.41 -6.73 -25.25
N HIS A 898 -12.21 -5.47 -25.61
CA HIS A 898 -12.01 -4.39 -24.63
C HIS A 898 -13.19 -4.29 -23.64
N PRO A 899 -12.94 -4.05 -22.33
CA PRO A 899 -11.66 -3.77 -21.67
C PRO A 899 -10.91 -5.02 -21.18
N ALA A 900 -11.39 -6.24 -21.44
CA ALA A 900 -10.74 -7.47 -20.96
C ALA A 900 -9.37 -7.71 -21.62
N VAL A 901 -9.21 -7.24 -22.86
CA VAL A 901 -7.94 -7.14 -23.58
C VAL A 901 -7.86 -5.76 -24.24
N GLU A 902 -6.64 -5.35 -24.60
CA GLU A 902 -6.40 -4.07 -25.27
C GLU A 902 -7.15 -3.97 -26.61
N GLU A 903 -7.70 -2.80 -26.93
CA GLU A 903 -8.26 -2.52 -28.27
C GLU A 903 -7.18 -2.72 -29.34
N GLY A 904 -7.55 -3.28 -30.49
CA GLY A 904 -6.59 -3.72 -31.51
C GLY A 904 -5.90 -5.06 -31.22
N LYS A 905 -6.09 -5.62 -30.01
CA LYS A 905 -5.65 -6.98 -29.64
C LYS A 905 -6.84 -7.89 -29.27
N CYS A 906 -8.04 -7.62 -29.77
CA CYS A 906 -9.20 -8.49 -29.58
C CYS A 906 -9.00 -9.82 -30.30
N ARG A 907 -9.55 -10.89 -29.72
CA ARG A 907 -9.22 -12.27 -30.13
C ARG A 907 -10.34 -13.26 -29.86
N LEU A 908 -10.29 -14.39 -30.56
CA LEU A 908 -11.11 -15.58 -30.27
C LEU A 908 -10.23 -16.63 -29.59
N ARG A 909 -10.76 -17.24 -28.53
CA ARG A 909 -10.03 -18.27 -27.76
C ARG A 909 -10.67 -19.64 -27.98
N PHE A 910 -9.91 -20.55 -28.56
CA PHE A 910 -10.35 -21.91 -28.85
C PHE A 910 -9.82 -22.86 -27.78
N PHE A 911 -10.70 -23.32 -26.90
CA PHE A 911 -10.37 -24.30 -25.88
C PHE A 911 -10.49 -25.70 -26.47
N ILE A 912 -9.35 -26.31 -26.78
CA ILE A 912 -9.29 -27.58 -27.50
C ILE A 912 -9.57 -28.73 -26.52
N SER A 913 -10.49 -29.61 -26.89
CA SER A 913 -10.89 -30.78 -26.10
C SER A 913 -10.47 -32.07 -26.80
N TYR A 914 -10.20 -33.11 -26.00
CA TYR A 914 -10.10 -34.49 -26.45
C TYR A 914 -11.34 -34.95 -27.25
N LEU A 915 -12.49 -34.30 -27.04
CA LEU A 915 -13.75 -34.61 -27.72
C LEU A 915 -13.85 -33.99 -29.13
N HIS A 916 -12.96 -33.08 -29.50
CA HIS A 916 -12.94 -32.53 -30.86
C HIS A 916 -12.35 -33.53 -31.86
N THR A 917 -12.82 -33.46 -33.11
CA THR A 917 -12.22 -34.21 -34.22
C THR A 917 -11.39 -33.29 -35.11
N GLU A 918 -10.45 -33.84 -35.87
CA GLU A 918 -9.67 -33.06 -36.85
C GLU A 918 -10.59 -32.38 -37.90
N ALA A 919 -11.72 -33.01 -38.24
CA ALA A 919 -12.72 -32.44 -39.13
C ALA A 919 -13.41 -31.21 -38.51
N ASP A 920 -13.72 -31.24 -37.21
CA ASP A 920 -14.28 -30.08 -36.50
C ASP A 920 -13.31 -28.89 -36.52
N LEU A 921 -12.03 -29.18 -36.32
CA LEU A 921 -10.95 -28.19 -36.27
C LEU A 921 -10.71 -27.56 -37.65
N LEU A 922 -10.58 -28.37 -38.71
CA LEU A 922 -10.44 -27.86 -40.08
C LEU A 922 -11.65 -27.03 -40.51
N ARG A 923 -12.86 -27.53 -40.25
CA ARG A 923 -14.10 -26.80 -40.54
C ARG A 923 -14.11 -25.43 -39.87
N THR A 924 -13.57 -25.34 -38.64
CA THR A 924 -13.49 -24.09 -37.90
C THR A 924 -12.49 -23.11 -38.53
N VAL A 925 -11.33 -23.59 -38.97
CA VAL A 925 -10.34 -22.76 -39.69
C VAL A 925 -10.92 -22.25 -41.01
N ASP A 926 -11.57 -23.11 -41.79
CA ASP A 926 -12.20 -22.73 -43.06
C ASP A 926 -13.31 -21.69 -42.86
N ALA A 927 -14.12 -21.86 -41.81
CA ALA A 927 -15.15 -20.91 -41.42
C ALA A 927 -14.56 -19.55 -41.03
N LEU A 928 -13.48 -19.53 -40.23
CA LEU A 928 -12.78 -18.31 -39.85
C LEU A 928 -12.28 -17.55 -41.07
N VAL A 929 -11.53 -18.20 -41.96
CA VAL A 929 -10.98 -17.57 -43.17
C VAL A 929 -12.08 -16.99 -44.04
N ARG A 930 -13.16 -17.75 -44.26
CA ARG A 930 -14.28 -17.31 -45.11
C ARG A 930 -15.02 -16.13 -44.52
N ILE A 931 -15.37 -16.17 -43.23
CA ILE A 931 -16.15 -15.09 -42.60
C ILE A 931 -15.28 -13.85 -42.39
N MET A 932 -14.01 -14.00 -42.00
CA MET A 932 -13.08 -12.86 -41.94
C MET A 932 -12.91 -12.19 -43.31
N GLY A 933 -12.96 -12.96 -44.40
CA GLY A 933 -12.98 -12.43 -45.76
C GLY A 933 -14.24 -11.66 -46.13
N GLN A 934 -15.38 -11.89 -45.45
CA GLN A 934 -16.62 -11.12 -45.63
C GLN A 934 -16.65 -9.81 -44.83
N LEU A 935 -15.82 -9.72 -43.80
CA LEU A 935 -15.74 -8.56 -42.90
C LEU A 935 -14.72 -7.51 -43.36
N LYS A 936 -13.84 -7.87 -44.30
CA LYS A 936 -12.98 -6.95 -45.05
C LYS A 936 -13.73 -6.38 -46.24
#